data_AF-A0A417CM33-F1
#
_entry.id   AF-A0A417CM33-F1
#
_cell.length_a   1.000
_cell.length_b   1.000
_cell.length_c   1.000
_cell.angle_alpha   90.00
_cell.angle_beta   90.00
_cell.angle_gamma   90.00
#
_symmetry.space_group_name_H-M   'P 1'
#
loop_
_entity.id
_entity.type
_entity.pdbx_description
1 polymer ?
#
loop_
_entity_poly.entity_id
_entity_poly.type
_entity_poly.pdbx_seq_one_letter_code
_entity_poly.pdbx_strand_id
1 'polypeptide(L)'
;MSKEYLNASLAPEKRAKALLEEMSLEEKAAQLTGVFPFDEEYKDFDGISKRVPHGIGEVSTLEMRRMETLEEVAAWQKKVQEIVMENSEHHIPAIFHMEGLCGPFIQDSTSFPAGIGRGAGFDPEVEEKIAEIVSRQEAACGITHILAPVLDISRDSRMGRQGETYGEDPALASAMGAAYTKGIQKKETAGRKTESVAKHFLAFHNSNGGIHGAVSDTPPRLLEEIYGKPFQAAIQESDLLGIMPCYCTVNGEPVSASYGLLTKLLRDEMGFQGLCISDYGAVGNTHGSQHVGETLEDAGLLCLKAGMDMELPNPSGFGEKFLEKFRTGKADISALNRAVLRVLTAKFRMGLFEHPFSLQGEELKGVFSQKTDREVSLQSAKESLVLLKNNGVLPIGSDVKKIAVIGPHADCARKFFGGYTHMCMMESTYAIANSIAGVSGVKVAKPEEIKTVPGTNIQSDETEEFDQILRRQKPDCRSLLEELREKLPDVEVSYSYGYYIAGEDESHFEEALEKIKEADLVILTLGGKHGTCSMSSMGEGVDGSNINLPKGQDEFIKRAAAFGKPMVGVHFDGRPISSDIADKYLDGILEAWSPAETGAEAVVSVLLGEYNPGGKMPVTTAYHAGQIPVYYNHQYNSCWDQVGSIGFANYVDLPHTPRYCFGHGLSYTQFSYSDLKLSKKEIGPFETIEIRVDVENVGSRVGDEVVQLYLRDLYASMARPVKELAGFKRITLEPGEKQTVIFEVKASQMAFLDMNMQWKVEKGTFLVEVGSSSQDIRLKDEYKVTEDGWLEGTDRGFYAKAYKEADRT
;
A
#
# COMPACT_ATOMS: atom_id res chain seq x y z
N MET A 1 9.44 -40.83 -23.17
CA MET A 1 9.61 -39.38 -23.03
C MET A 1 10.69 -39.13 -21.97
N SER A 2 11.52 -38.13 -22.21
CA SER A 2 12.65 -37.77 -21.34
C SER A 2 12.08 -36.98 -20.18
N LYS A 3 12.05 -37.53 -18.95
CA LYS A 3 11.59 -36.80 -17.74
C LYS A 3 12.58 -35.70 -17.30
N GLU A 4 13.08 -34.93 -18.27
CA GLU A 4 14.07 -33.88 -18.08
C GLU A 4 13.54 -32.74 -17.21
N TYR A 5 12.23 -32.47 -17.28
CA TYR A 5 11.56 -31.48 -16.42
C TYR A 5 11.57 -31.86 -14.93
N LEU A 6 11.80 -33.13 -14.57
CA LEU A 6 11.94 -33.57 -13.17
C LEU A 6 13.38 -33.47 -12.64
N ASN A 7 14.35 -33.09 -13.47
CA ASN A 7 15.73 -32.92 -13.03
C ASN A 7 15.93 -31.53 -12.39
N ALA A 8 15.86 -31.47 -11.06
CA ALA A 8 16.02 -30.25 -10.28
C ALA A 8 17.40 -29.57 -10.42
N SER A 9 18.40 -30.22 -11.03
CA SER A 9 19.70 -29.60 -11.34
C SER A 9 19.69 -28.70 -12.58
N LEU A 10 18.61 -28.74 -13.38
CA LEU A 10 18.46 -27.90 -14.57
C LEU A 10 17.81 -26.56 -14.23
N ALA A 11 18.14 -25.53 -15.01
CA ALA A 11 17.52 -24.22 -14.89
C ALA A 11 15.99 -24.28 -15.08
N PRO A 12 15.19 -23.48 -14.34
CA PRO A 12 13.74 -23.43 -14.45
C PRO A 12 13.20 -23.36 -15.88
N GLU A 13 13.79 -22.51 -16.73
CA GLU A 13 13.38 -22.30 -18.12
C GLU A 13 13.58 -23.55 -18.96
N LYS A 14 14.63 -24.33 -18.69
CA LYS A 14 14.92 -25.57 -19.40
C LYS A 14 13.93 -26.66 -19.02
N ARG A 15 13.60 -26.77 -17.73
CA ARG A 15 12.58 -27.69 -17.22
C ARG A 15 11.19 -27.33 -17.78
N ALA A 16 10.86 -26.04 -17.80
CA ALA A 16 9.61 -25.51 -18.36
C ALA A 16 9.46 -25.82 -19.85
N LYS A 17 10.51 -25.63 -20.66
CA LYS A 17 10.50 -26.00 -22.09
C LYS A 17 10.26 -27.49 -22.31
N ALA A 18 10.97 -28.34 -21.57
CA ALA A 18 10.80 -29.79 -21.68
C ALA A 18 9.37 -30.22 -21.33
N LEU A 19 8.78 -29.66 -20.27
CA LEU A 19 7.39 -29.96 -19.90
C LEU A 19 6.38 -29.43 -20.93
N LEU A 20 6.57 -28.21 -21.44
CA LEU A 20 5.67 -27.60 -22.43
C LEU A 20 5.53 -28.42 -23.72
N GLU A 21 6.57 -29.16 -24.10
CA GLU A 21 6.56 -30.05 -25.26
C GLU A 21 5.72 -31.31 -25.06
N GLU A 22 5.51 -31.74 -23.81
CA GLU A 22 4.75 -32.95 -23.45
C GLU A 22 3.26 -32.67 -23.15
N MET A 23 2.91 -31.43 -22.79
CA MET A 23 1.54 -31.07 -22.37
C MET A 23 0.51 -31.08 -23.50
N SER A 24 -0.71 -31.54 -23.15
CA SER A 24 -1.92 -31.39 -23.97
C SER A 24 -2.33 -29.91 -24.10
N LEU A 25 -3.24 -29.61 -25.05
CA LEU A 25 -3.76 -28.26 -25.22
C LEU A 25 -4.60 -27.83 -24.00
N GLU A 26 -5.38 -28.76 -23.46
CA GLU A 26 -6.21 -28.58 -22.28
C GLU A 26 -5.37 -28.30 -21.03
N GLU A 27 -4.31 -29.06 -20.79
CA GLU A 27 -3.41 -28.82 -19.66
C GLU A 27 -2.65 -27.50 -19.79
N LYS A 28 -2.26 -27.11 -21.01
CA LYS A 28 -1.68 -25.77 -21.30
C LYS A 28 -2.64 -24.65 -20.93
N ALA A 29 -3.90 -24.74 -21.35
CA ALA A 29 -4.89 -23.72 -21.04
C ALA A 29 -5.19 -23.63 -19.54
N ALA A 30 -5.25 -24.78 -18.85
CA ALA A 30 -5.45 -24.82 -17.40
C ALA A 30 -4.36 -24.06 -16.63
N GLN A 31 -3.13 -24.00 -17.14
CA GLN A 31 -2.04 -23.23 -16.53
C GLN A 31 -2.23 -21.71 -16.61
N LEU A 32 -3.17 -21.19 -17.41
CA LEU A 32 -3.39 -19.74 -17.54
C LEU A 32 -4.60 -19.24 -16.75
N THR A 33 -5.23 -20.09 -15.94
CA THR A 33 -6.46 -19.76 -15.20
C THR A 33 -6.29 -20.01 -13.71
N GLY A 34 -7.00 -19.23 -12.90
CA GLY A 34 -7.16 -19.46 -11.47
C GLY A 34 -8.43 -20.24 -11.12
N VAL A 35 -8.49 -20.74 -9.89
CA VAL A 35 -9.72 -21.17 -9.22
C VAL A 35 -9.88 -20.47 -7.87
N PHE A 36 -11.09 -19.99 -7.59
CA PHE A 36 -11.45 -19.46 -6.28
C PHE A 36 -12.68 -20.17 -5.71
N PRO A 37 -12.48 -21.09 -4.76
CA PRO A 37 -13.58 -21.78 -4.09
C PRO A 37 -14.17 -20.88 -3.00
N PHE A 38 -15.07 -19.98 -3.43
CA PHE A 38 -15.62 -18.90 -2.61
C PHE A 38 -16.67 -19.37 -1.59
N ASP A 39 -16.81 -18.62 -0.50
CA ASP A 39 -17.80 -18.80 0.57
C ASP A 39 -17.81 -20.20 1.22
N GLU A 40 -18.79 -21.08 0.96
CA GLU A 40 -18.79 -22.45 1.51
C GLU A 40 -18.14 -23.46 0.54
N GLU A 41 -17.82 -23.06 -0.69
CA GLU A 41 -17.23 -23.95 -1.69
C GLU A 41 -15.80 -24.39 -1.35
N TYR A 42 -15.07 -23.68 -0.48
CA TYR A 42 -13.74 -24.11 -0.03
C TYR A 42 -13.77 -25.47 0.69
N LYS A 43 -14.92 -25.88 1.22
CA LYS A 43 -15.13 -27.19 1.84
C LYS A 43 -15.53 -28.28 0.84
N ASP A 44 -15.97 -27.90 -0.36
CA ASP A 44 -16.41 -28.84 -1.40
C ASP A 44 -15.23 -29.28 -2.29
N PHE A 45 -14.42 -30.20 -1.76
CA PHE A 45 -13.26 -30.74 -2.47
C PHE A 45 -13.63 -31.45 -3.78
N ASP A 46 -14.80 -32.10 -3.86
CA ASP A 46 -15.27 -32.73 -5.10
C ASP A 46 -15.64 -31.66 -6.15
N GLY A 47 -16.28 -30.57 -5.71
CA GLY A 47 -16.56 -29.40 -6.54
C GLY A 47 -15.30 -28.70 -7.02
N ILE A 48 -14.29 -28.56 -6.16
CA ILE A 48 -12.95 -28.06 -6.55
C ILE A 48 -12.35 -28.96 -7.62
N SER A 49 -12.29 -30.28 -7.40
CA SER A 49 -11.74 -31.24 -8.37
C SER A 49 -12.40 -31.13 -9.75
N LYS A 50 -13.74 -31.02 -9.80
CA LYS A 50 -14.48 -30.86 -11.07
C LYS A 50 -14.16 -29.57 -11.83
N ARG A 51 -13.74 -28.50 -11.13
CA ARG A 51 -13.35 -27.23 -11.73
C ARG A 51 -11.90 -27.22 -12.23
N VAL A 52 -11.07 -28.17 -11.78
CA VAL A 52 -9.65 -28.27 -12.17
C VAL A 52 -9.34 -29.61 -12.86
N PRO A 53 -10.08 -30.03 -13.90
CA PRO A 53 -9.98 -31.37 -14.48
C PRO A 53 -8.64 -31.67 -15.17
N HIS A 54 -7.80 -30.65 -15.41
CA HIS A 54 -6.47 -30.77 -16.01
C HIS A 54 -5.40 -30.10 -15.11
N GLY A 55 -5.66 -30.02 -13.81
CA GLY A 55 -4.94 -29.14 -12.89
C GLY A 55 -5.35 -27.67 -13.05
N ILE A 56 -4.50 -26.76 -12.56
CA ILE A 56 -4.75 -25.31 -12.61
C ILE A 56 -3.43 -24.51 -12.56
N GLY A 57 -3.46 -23.27 -13.04
CA GLY A 57 -2.38 -22.30 -12.89
C GLY A 57 -2.22 -21.89 -11.43
N GLU A 58 -3.25 -21.25 -10.91
CA GLU A 58 -3.25 -20.67 -9.55
C GLU A 58 -4.52 -21.01 -8.74
N VAL A 59 -4.40 -20.99 -7.42
CA VAL A 59 -5.50 -21.16 -6.47
C VAL A 59 -5.55 -19.94 -5.54
N SER A 60 -6.68 -19.26 -5.54
CA SER A 60 -6.95 -18.17 -4.60
C SER A 60 -7.12 -18.73 -3.19
N THR A 61 -6.42 -18.12 -2.24
CA THR A 61 -6.48 -18.52 -0.83
C THR A 61 -7.28 -17.56 0.04
N LEU A 62 -7.98 -16.57 -0.53
CA LEU A 62 -8.71 -15.56 0.24
C LEU A 62 -9.74 -16.14 1.24
N GLU A 63 -10.29 -17.34 1.00
CA GLU A 63 -11.20 -17.99 1.97
C GLU A 63 -10.50 -18.63 3.17
N MET A 64 -9.16 -18.70 3.21
CA MET A 64 -8.41 -19.02 4.43
C MET A 64 -8.77 -18.06 5.57
N ARG A 65 -9.27 -16.86 5.24
CA ARG A 65 -9.82 -15.93 6.22
C ARG A 65 -10.79 -16.60 7.20
N ARG A 66 -11.63 -17.54 6.71
CA ARG A 66 -12.69 -18.22 7.48
C ARG A 66 -12.20 -19.37 8.35
N MET A 67 -11.00 -19.88 8.09
CA MET A 67 -10.44 -21.02 8.82
C MET A 67 -10.01 -20.57 10.21
N GLU A 68 -10.31 -21.37 11.23
CA GLU A 68 -10.19 -20.94 12.62
C GLU A 68 -8.84 -21.23 13.24
N THR A 69 -8.00 -22.03 12.55
CA THR A 69 -6.69 -22.45 13.04
C THR A 69 -5.67 -22.48 11.91
N LEU A 70 -4.40 -22.30 12.27
CA LEU A 70 -3.28 -22.42 11.34
C LEU A 70 -3.16 -23.84 10.77
N GLU A 71 -3.48 -24.87 11.55
CA GLU A 71 -3.50 -26.27 11.09
C GLU A 71 -4.58 -26.52 10.03
N GLU A 72 -5.76 -25.91 10.16
CA GLU A 72 -6.82 -26.00 9.16
C GLU A 72 -6.37 -25.37 7.83
N VAL A 73 -5.73 -24.20 7.89
CA VAL A 73 -5.14 -23.52 6.73
C VAL A 73 -4.14 -24.41 6.00
N ALA A 74 -3.19 -24.97 6.73
CA ALA A 74 -2.16 -25.82 6.15
C ALA A 74 -2.76 -27.13 5.59
N ALA A 75 -3.69 -27.76 6.30
CA ALA A 75 -4.36 -28.98 5.85
C ALA A 75 -5.18 -28.74 4.58
N TRP A 76 -5.85 -27.59 4.48
CA TRP A 76 -6.62 -27.21 3.30
C TRP A 76 -5.72 -27.01 2.08
N GLN A 77 -4.64 -26.23 2.20
CA GLN A 77 -3.70 -26.03 1.10
C GLN A 77 -3.16 -27.36 0.58
N LYS A 78 -2.73 -28.23 1.50
CA LYS A 78 -2.22 -29.56 1.14
C LYS A 78 -3.27 -30.36 0.37
N LYS A 79 -4.51 -30.38 0.86
CA LYS A 79 -5.58 -31.17 0.24
C LYS A 79 -5.95 -30.66 -1.16
N VAL A 80 -6.04 -29.34 -1.33
CA VAL A 80 -6.33 -28.74 -2.64
C VAL A 80 -5.16 -28.98 -3.61
N GLN A 81 -3.92 -28.86 -3.15
CA GLN A 81 -2.75 -29.14 -3.99
C GLN A 81 -2.69 -30.61 -4.44
N GLU A 82 -3.01 -31.56 -3.55
CA GLU A 82 -3.16 -32.98 -3.92
C GLU A 82 -4.17 -33.16 -5.06
N ILE A 83 -5.36 -32.54 -4.94
CA ILE A 83 -6.42 -32.61 -5.96
C ILE A 83 -5.94 -32.04 -7.30
N VAL A 84 -5.33 -30.85 -7.27
CA VAL A 84 -4.81 -30.20 -8.48
C VAL A 84 -3.78 -31.08 -9.18
N MET A 85 -2.82 -31.59 -8.42
CA MET A 85 -1.75 -32.43 -8.96
C MET A 85 -2.28 -33.77 -9.47
N GLU A 86 -3.24 -34.40 -8.77
CA GLU A 86 -3.86 -35.66 -9.22
C GLU A 86 -4.64 -35.50 -10.54
N ASN A 87 -5.25 -34.33 -10.77
CA ASN A 87 -5.99 -34.04 -11.99
C ASN A 87 -5.10 -33.59 -13.17
N SER A 88 -3.86 -33.17 -12.93
CA SER A 88 -2.92 -32.81 -14.00
C SER A 88 -2.26 -34.08 -14.55
N GLU A 89 -2.24 -34.20 -15.89
CA GLU A 89 -1.60 -35.32 -16.60
C GLU A 89 -0.12 -35.49 -16.21
N HIS A 90 0.56 -34.36 -15.95
CA HIS A 90 1.97 -34.30 -15.56
C HIS A 90 2.20 -34.03 -14.07
N HIS A 91 1.15 -34.07 -13.24
CA HIS A 91 1.18 -33.73 -11.81
C HIS A 91 1.75 -32.34 -11.50
N ILE A 92 1.35 -31.33 -12.28
CA ILE A 92 1.83 -29.96 -12.15
C ILE A 92 1.21 -29.31 -10.90
N PRO A 93 2.01 -28.80 -9.95
CA PRO A 93 1.50 -28.10 -8.78
C PRO A 93 0.90 -26.74 -9.14
N ALA A 94 -0.14 -26.29 -8.43
CA ALA A 94 -0.62 -24.91 -8.51
C ALA A 94 0.28 -23.95 -7.74
N ILE A 95 0.32 -22.70 -8.19
CA ILE A 95 0.69 -21.56 -7.35
C ILE A 95 -0.51 -21.27 -6.44
N PHE A 96 -0.25 -20.99 -5.17
CA PHE A 96 -1.28 -20.47 -4.27
C PHE A 96 -0.96 -19.00 -4.03
N HIS A 97 -1.96 -18.13 -4.21
CA HIS A 97 -1.79 -16.69 -4.06
C HIS A 97 -2.61 -16.13 -2.89
N MET A 98 -2.03 -15.15 -2.20
CA MET A 98 -2.64 -14.44 -1.08
C MET A 98 -2.30 -12.96 -1.13
N GLU A 99 -3.14 -12.14 -0.51
CA GLU A 99 -2.86 -10.74 -0.23
C GLU A 99 -1.86 -10.60 0.94
N GLY A 100 -0.84 -9.75 0.76
CA GLY A 100 0.20 -9.51 1.77
C GLY A 100 0.33 -8.06 2.23
N LEU A 101 -0.57 -7.16 1.78
CA LEU A 101 -0.38 -5.71 1.89
C LEU A 101 -0.16 -5.20 3.32
N CYS A 102 -1.01 -5.62 4.26
CA CYS A 102 -0.97 -5.21 5.67
C CYS A 102 -0.66 -6.40 6.60
N GLY A 103 0.11 -7.37 6.09
CA GLY A 103 0.35 -8.67 6.74
C GLY A 103 -0.36 -9.82 6.01
N PRO A 104 -0.03 -11.09 6.33
CA PRO A 104 -0.70 -12.26 5.75
C PRO A 104 -2.18 -12.35 6.14
N PHE A 105 -3.03 -12.92 5.27
CA PHE A 105 -4.46 -13.11 5.58
C PHE A 105 -4.73 -14.48 6.18
N ILE A 106 -4.01 -14.78 7.25
CA ILE A 106 -3.99 -16.09 7.87
C ILE A 106 -4.23 -15.94 9.36
N GLN A 107 -4.97 -16.86 9.96
CA GLN A 107 -5.14 -16.93 11.41
C GLN A 107 -3.76 -16.92 12.11
N ASP A 108 -3.66 -16.20 13.23
CA ASP A 108 -2.45 -16.02 14.04
C ASP A 108 -1.29 -15.24 13.38
N SER A 109 -1.44 -14.77 12.14
CA SER A 109 -0.42 -13.99 11.43
C SER A 109 -0.21 -12.60 12.04
N THR A 110 0.93 -11.98 11.80
CA THR A 110 1.20 -10.59 12.25
C THR A 110 0.53 -9.59 11.30
N SER A 111 -0.09 -8.55 11.86
CA SER A 111 -0.72 -7.44 11.12
C SER A 111 0.12 -6.17 11.25
N PHE A 112 0.20 -5.41 10.15
CA PHE A 112 0.99 -4.20 10.05
C PHE A 112 0.13 -2.98 9.69
N PRO A 113 0.61 -1.75 9.95
CA PRO A 113 -0.09 -0.55 9.54
C PRO A 113 -0.39 -0.53 8.03
N ALA A 114 -1.46 0.18 7.65
CA ALA A 114 -1.82 0.38 6.24
C ALA A 114 -0.65 1.01 5.44
N GLY A 115 -0.64 0.78 4.12
CA GLY A 115 0.45 1.23 3.23
C GLY A 115 0.81 2.71 3.40
N ILE A 116 -0.18 3.58 3.57
CA ILE A 116 0.04 5.01 3.75
C ILE A 116 0.73 5.33 5.08
N GLY A 117 0.38 4.60 6.16
CA GLY A 117 1.06 4.73 7.44
C GLY A 117 2.52 4.30 7.33
N ARG A 118 2.78 3.17 6.67
CA ARG A 118 4.16 2.71 6.41
C ARG A 118 4.95 3.68 5.55
N GLY A 119 4.30 4.32 4.57
CA GLY A 119 4.86 5.44 3.80
C GLY A 119 5.24 6.62 4.69
N ALA A 120 4.42 6.94 5.71
CA ALA A 120 4.73 7.98 6.70
C ALA A 120 5.94 7.65 7.59
N GLY A 121 6.31 6.37 7.66
CA GLY A 121 7.53 5.89 8.30
C GLY A 121 8.81 6.30 7.58
N PHE A 122 8.83 6.46 6.26
CA PHE A 122 10.07 6.75 5.49
C PHE A 122 11.24 5.81 5.86
N ASP A 123 10.94 4.53 6.13
CA ASP A 123 11.91 3.53 6.55
C ASP A 123 11.83 2.27 5.66
N PRO A 124 12.62 2.21 4.57
CA PRO A 124 12.67 1.05 3.69
C PRO A 124 13.31 -0.17 4.38
N GLU A 125 14.09 0.02 5.45
CA GLU A 125 14.71 -1.08 6.18
C GLU A 125 13.69 -1.84 7.03
N VAL A 126 12.74 -1.15 7.64
CA VAL A 126 11.56 -1.74 8.30
C VAL A 126 10.64 -2.39 7.26
N GLU A 127 10.45 -1.75 6.12
CA GLU A 127 9.61 -2.26 5.03
C GLU A 127 10.11 -3.61 4.48
N GLU A 128 11.43 -3.77 4.29
CA GLU A 128 12.04 -5.05 3.90
C GLU A 128 11.78 -6.14 4.96
N LYS A 129 11.86 -5.80 6.26
CA LYS A 129 11.58 -6.76 7.36
C LYS A 129 10.11 -7.18 7.41
N ILE A 130 9.18 -6.25 7.19
CA ILE A 130 7.75 -6.55 7.12
C ILE A 130 7.52 -7.57 6.01
N ALA A 131 8.05 -7.32 4.82
CA ALA A 131 7.94 -8.23 3.69
C ALA A 131 8.58 -9.61 3.96
N GLU A 132 9.73 -9.68 4.65
CA GLU A 132 10.32 -10.96 5.07
C GLU A 132 9.39 -11.77 5.99
N ILE A 133 8.67 -11.09 6.90
CA ILE A 133 7.69 -11.74 7.80
C ILE A 133 6.50 -12.26 6.99
N VAL A 134 5.96 -11.44 6.09
CA VAL A 134 4.84 -11.82 5.21
C VAL A 134 5.21 -13.05 4.38
N SER A 135 6.34 -12.99 3.67
CA SER A 135 6.87 -14.10 2.88
C SER A 135 7.02 -15.39 3.69
N ARG A 136 7.64 -15.31 4.87
CA ARG A 136 7.85 -16.48 5.73
C ARG A 136 6.53 -17.10 6.19
N GLN A 137 5.58 -16.29 6.68
CA GLN A 137 4.30 -16.77 7.19
C GLN A 137 3.44 -17.40 6.07
N GLU A 138 3.37 -16.76 4.90
CA GLU A 138 2.61 -17.28 3.76
C GLU A 138 3.25 -18.53 3.15
N ALA A 139 4.57 -18.55 2.96
CA ALA A 139 5.29 -19.70 2.43
C ALA A 139 5.21 -20.93 3.33
N ALA A 140 5.16 -20.75 4.65
CA ALA A 140 4.92 -21.83 5.60
C ALA A 140 3.57 -22.53 5.34
N CYS A 141 2.57 -21.77 4.90
CA CYS A 141 1.24 -22.25 4.52
C CYS A 141 1.12 -22.68 3.05
N GLY A 142 2.22 -22.68 2.29
CA GLY A 142 2.26 -23.14 0.88
C GLY A 142 1.91 -22.07 -0.15
N ILE A 143 1.77 -20.80 0.24
CA ILE A 143 1.51 -19.67 -0.64
C ILE A 143 2.84 -19.18 -1.23
N THR A 144 2.85 -18.87 -2.53
CA THR A 144 4.07 -18.47 -3.26
C THR A 144 3.91 -17.22 -4.12
N HIS A 145 2.67 -16.75 -4.34
CA HIS A 145 2.39 -15.42 -4.89
C HIS A 145 1.79 -14.53 -3.84
N ILE A 146 2.43 -13.37 -3.62
CA ILE A 146 2.02 -12.40 -2.61
C ILE A 146 1.59 -11.14 -3.34
N LEU A 147 0.29 -10.82 -3.27
CA LEU A 147 -0.36 -9.73 -4.01
C LEU A 147 -0.07 -8.34 -3.41
N ALA A 148 1.21 -8.02 -3.27
CA ALA A 148 1.74 -6.76 -2.74
C ALA A 148 3.16 -6.55 -3.31
N PRO A 149 3.67 -5.31 -3.37
CA PRO A 149 3.11 -4.08 -2.81
C PRO A 149 2.13 -3.34 -3.73
N VAL A 150 1.39 -2.38 -3.17
CA VAL A 150 0.62 -1.41 -3.96
C VAL A 150 1.51 -0.20 -4.29
N LEU A 151 1.83 -0.03 -5.57
CA LEU A 151 2.77 0.96 -6.10
C LEU A 151 2.08 2.15 -6.80
N ASP A 152 0.77 2.26 -6.63
CA ASP A 152 -0.01 3.38 -7.12
C ASP A 152 0.44 4.71 -6.48
N ILE A 153 0.44 5.78 -7.26
CA ILE A 153 0.67 7.15 -6.77
C ILE A 153 -0.68 7.83 -6.55
N SER A 154 -0.96 8.23 -5.30
CA SER A 154 -2.25 8.81 -4.94
C SER A 154 -2.15 10.31 -4.67
N ARG A 155 -2.83 11.11 -5.50
CA ARG A 155 -2.91 12.59 -5.40
C ARG A 155 -4.35 13.11 -5.24
N ASP A 156 -5.29 12.21 -4.99
CA ASP A 156 -6.71 12.52 -4.83
C ASP A 156 -7.27 11.78 -3.62
N SER A 157 -7.52 12.52 -2.54
CA SER A 157 -8.05 11.94 -1.30
C SER A 157 -9.50 11.50 -1.36
N ARG A 158 -10.18 11.64 -2.50
CA ARG A 158 -11.48 11.00 -2.73
C ARG A 158 -11.36 9.52 -3.03
N MET A 159 -10.22 9.09 -3.59
CA MET A 159 -9.93 7.69 -3.92
C MET A 159 -9.96 6.83 -2.66
N GLY A 160 -10.90 5.89 -2.60
CA GLY A 160 -11.11 5.07 -1.41
C GLY A 160 -9.89 4.23 -1.03
N ARG A 161 -9.10 3.80 -2.02
CA ARG A 161 -7.88 2.98 -1.82
C ARG A 161 -6.60 3.78 -1.54
N GLN A 162 -6.70 5.07 -1.22
CA GLN A 162 -5.49 5.87 -0.93
C GLN A 162 -4.63 5.26 0.19
N GLY A 163 -5.26 4.59 1.17
CA GLY A 163 -4.60 3.97 2.32
C GLY A 163 -3.66 2.83 1.96
N GLU A 164 -3.79 2.30 0.75
CA GLU A 164 -3.03 1.14 0.31
C GLU A 164 -1.66 1.53 -0.26
N THR A 165 -1.53 2.78 -0.71
CA THR A 165 -0.31 3.33 -1.33
C THR A 165 0.71 3.81 -0.31
N TYR A 166 1.95 4.01 -0.74
CA TYR A 166 2.95 4.74 0.06
C TYR A 166 2.84 6.27 -0.04
N GLY A 167 1.79 6.80 -0.69
CA GLY A 167 1.51 8.24 -0.76
C GLY A 167 1.58 8.84 -2.16
N GLU A 168 1.97 10.12 -2.24
CA GLU A 168 1.87 10.92 -3.48
C GLU A 168 3.19 11.04 -4.26
N ASP A 169 4.29 10.59 -3.66
CA ASP A 169 5.62 10.79 -4.18
C ASP A 169 6.20 9.54 -4.85
N PRO A 170 6.63 9.62 -6.11
CA PRO A 170 7.16 8.45 -6.81
C PRO A 170 8.54 8.00 -6.33
N ALA A 171 9.38 8.84 -5.71
CA ALA A 171 10.66 8.39 -5.16
C ALA A 171 10.48 7.63 -3.84
N LEU A 172 9.60 8.11 -2.95
CA LEU A 172 9.18 7.41 -1.74
C LEU A 172 8.56 6.06 -2.08
N ALA A 173 7.55 6.04 -2.96
CA ALA A 173 6.91 4.79 -3.38
C ALA A 173 7.89 3.83 -4.05
N SER A 174 8.86 4.33 -4.83
CA SER A 174 9.94 3.51 -5.40
C SER A 174 10.79 2.85 -4.31
N ALA A 175 11.25 3.62 -3.32
CA ALA A 175 12.12 3.12 -2.25
C ALA A 175 11.41 2.08 -1.36
N MET A 176 10.19 2.40 -0.92
CA MET A 176 9.38 1.49 -0.10
C MET A 176 8.98 0.23 -0.90
N GLY A 177 8.51 0.42 -2.13
CA GLY A 177 8.08 -0.66 -3.02
C GLY A 177 9.20 -1.63 -3.38
N ALA A 178 10.38 -1.11 -3.71
CA ALA A 178 11.56 -1.93 -3.96
C ALA A 178 11.98 -2.71 -2.70
N ALA A 179 11.98 -2.08 -1.53
CA ALA A 179 12.32 -2.74 -0.27
C ALA A 179 11.34 -3.88 0.08
N TYR A 180 10.03 -3.63 -0.06
CA TYR A 180 9.01 -4.67 0.16
C TYR A 180 9.19 -5.83 -0.84
N THR A 181 9.31 -5.53 -2.14
CA THR A 181 9.55 -6.54 -3.19
C THR A 181 10.76 -7.39 -2.86
N LYS A 182 11.87 -6.76 -2.48
CA LYS A 182 13.10 -7.44 -2.10
C LYS A 182 12.88 -8.36 -0.90
N GLY A 183 12.22 -7.87 0.16
CA GLY A 183 11.94 -8.67 1.36
C GLY A 183 11.10 -9.92 1.05
N ILE A 184 10.10 -9.80 0.17
CA ILE A 184 9.28 -10.93 -0.28
C ILE A 184 10.15 -11.97 -1.01
N GLN A 185 11.05 -11.53 -1.88
CA GLN A 185 11.82 -12.43 -2.75
C GLN A 185 13.16 -12.87 -2.15
N LYS A 186 13.51 -12.39 -0.96
CA LYS A 186 14.86 -12.51 -0.38
C LYS A 186 15.23 -13.93 0.03
N LYS A 187 14.29 -14.63 0.69
CA LYS A 187 14.59 -15.89 1.40
C LYS A 187 13.73 -17.03 0.87
N GLU A 188 14.28 -18.23 1.03
CA GLU A 188 13.56 -19.46 0.85
C GLU A 188 12.97 -19.90 2.19
N THR A 189 11.70 -20.31 2.19
CA THR A 189 11.01 -20.86 3.35
C THR A 189 10.41 -22.21 2.97
N ALA A 190 10.75 -23.26 3.72
CA ALA A 190 10.25 -24.62 3.47
C ALA A 190 10.50 -25.14 2.03
N GLY A 191 11.66 -24.79 1.45
CA GLY A 191 12.02 -25.17 0.08
C GLY A 191 11.35 -24.34 -1.01
N ARG A 192 10.59 -23.29 -0.65
CA ARG A 192 9.87 -22.41 -1.57
C ARG A 192 10.40 -21.00 -1.57
N LYS A 193 10.38 -20.38 -2.74
CA LYS A 193 10.61 -18.93 -2.91
C LYS A 193 9.30 -18.25 -3.28
N THR A 194 8.95 -17.22 -2.53
CA THR A 194 7.77 -16.38 -2.80
C THR A 194 8.12 -15.30 -3.81
N GLU A 195 7.14 -14.91 -4.61
CA GLU A 195 7.25 -13.81 -5.58
C GLU A 195 6.25 -12.71 -5.23
N SER A 196 6.73 -11.47 -5.30
CA SER A 196 5.90 -10.29 -5.11
C SER A 196 5.15 -9.98 -6.39
N VAL A 197 3.87 -9.63 -6.25
CA VAL A 197 3.02 -9.18 -7.36
C VAL A 197 2.63 -7.72 -7.11
N ALA A 198 3.35 -6.80 -7.74
CA ALA A 198 3.08 -5.37 -7.56
C ALA A 198 1.83 -4.92 -8.32
N LYS A 199 1.07 -3.98 -7.73
CA LYS A 199 -0.23 -3.54 -8.27
C LYS A 199 -0.55 -2.06 -7.99
N HIS A 200 -1.44 -1.40 -8.73
CA HIS A 200 -2.11 -1.89 -9.94
C HIS A 200 -1.51 -1.20 -11.17
N PHE A 201 -0.84 -1.97 -12.02
CA PHE A 201 -0.18 -1.46 -13.22
C PHE A 201 -1.26 -1.05 -14.26
N LEU A 202 -1.55 0.21 -14.55
CA LEU A 202 -0.84 1.41 -14.14
C LEU A 202 -1.80 2.60 -13.99
N ALA A 203 -1.39 3.59 -13.20
CA ALA A 203 -2.09 4.87 -12.99
C ALA A 203 -3.53 4.71 -12.48
N PHE A 204 -3.77 3.67 -11.68
CA PHE A 204 -5.07 3.36 -11.12
C PHE A 204 -5.59 4.49 -10.23
N HIS A 205 -4.72 5.10 -9.41
CA HIS A 205 -5.10 6.19 -8.50
C HIS A 205 -5.13 7.57 -9.18
N ASN A 206 -4.91 7.64 -10.50
CA ASN A 206 -5.26 8.81 -11.32
C ASN A 206 -6.66 8.68 -11.94
N SER A 207 -7.53 7.85 -11.36
CA SER A 207 -8.89 7.65 -11.84
C SER A 207 -9.72 8.93 -11.74
N ASN A 208 -10.47 9.24 -12.79
CA ASN A 208 -11.28 10.43 -12.89
C ASN A 208 -12.27 10.54 -11.72
N GLY A 209 -12.24 11.68 -11.03
CA GLY A 209 -13.10 11.98 -9.89
C GLY A 209 -12.72 11.26 -8.58
N GLY A 210 -11.59 10.54 -8.55
CA GLY A 210 -11.20 9.70 -7.42
C GLY A 210 -12.16 8.51 -7.24
N ILE A 211 -12.72 7.99 -8.33
CA ILE A 211 -13.66 6.88 -8.34
C ILE A 211 -12.92 5.59 -8.69
N HIS A 212 -13.12 4.55 -7.90
CA HIS A 212 -12.52 3.24 -8.10
C HIS A 212 -12.80 2.67 -9.51
N GLY A 213 -11.74 2.33 -10.25
CA GLY A 213 -11.83 1.70 -11.57
C GLY A 213 -12.33 2.61 -12.70
N ALA A 214 -12.47 3.91 -12.45
CA ALA A 214 -12.87 4.86 -13.49
C ALA A 214 -11.76 5.03 -14.56
N VAL A 215 -12.08 5.74 -15.64
CA VAL A 215 -11.11 6.08 -16.70
C VAL A 215 -9.97 6.92 -16.11
N SER A 216 -8.75 6.69 -16.60
CA SER A 216 -7.55 7.42 -16.24
C SER A 216 -6.98 8.13 -17.47
N ASP A 217 -7.11 9.47 -17.51
CA ASP A 217 -6.57 10.31 -18.57
C ASP A 217 -5.14 10.75 -18.20
N THR A 218 -4.17 9.88 -18.50
CA THR A 218 -2.77 10.05 -18.06
C THR A 218 -1.83 10.09 -19.27
N PRO A 219 -1.41 11.28 -19.76
CA PRO A 219 -0.54 11.39 -20.93
C PRO A 219 0.75 10.56 -20.79
N PRO A 220 1.33 10.01 -21.89
CA PRO A 220 2.45 9.05 -21.83
C PRO A 220 3.62 9.51 -20.95
N ARG A 221 4.02 10.79 -21.06
CA ARG A 221 5.09 11.34 -20.22
C ARG A 221 4.78 11.26 -18.72
N LEU A 222 3.58 11.68 -18.32
CA LEU A 222 3.14 11.61 -16.93
C LEU A 222 3.03 10.15 -16.46
N LEU A 223 2.53 9.28 -17.34
CA LEU A 223 2.38 7.86 -17.10
C LEU A 223 3.73 7.20 -16.76
N GLU A 224 4.77 7.49 -17.53
CA GLU A 224 6.10 6.90 -17.35
C GLU A 224 6.94 7.58 -16.26
N GLU A 225 6.96 8.92 -16.21
CA GLU A 225 7.82 9.67 -15.27
C GLU A 225 7.33 9.60 -13.82
N ILE A 226 6.01 9.52 -13.61
CA ILE A 226 5.40 9.54 -12.27
C ILE A 226 4.81 8.19 -11.90
N TYR A 227 3.81 7.72 -12.64
CA TYR A 227 3.07 6.52 -12.23
C TYR A 227 3.87 5.23 -12.45
N GLY A 228 4.65 5.15 -13.53
CA GLY A 228 5.45 3.98 -13.90
C GLY A 228 6.75 3.87 -13.11
N LYS A 229 7.21 4.98 -12.53
CA LYS A 229 8.49 5.06 -11.83
C LYS A 229 8.62 4.04 -10.67
N PRO A 230 7.64 3.86 -9.77
CA PRO A 230 7.73 2.85 -8.71
C PRO A 230 7.79 1.40 -9.21
N PHE A 231 7.03 1.07 -10.27
CA PHE A 231 7.07 -0.27 -10.87
C PHE A 231 8.42 -0.55 -11.52
N GLN A 232 8.93 0.43 -12.28
CA GLN A 232 10.27 0.36 -12.86
C GLN A 232 11.33 0.19 -11.75
N ALA A 233 11.29 1.00 -10.69
CA ALA A 233 12.19 0.86 -9.56
C ALA A 233 12.17 -0.56 -8.93
N ALA A 234 10.98 -1.14 -8.71
CA ALA A 234 10.86 -2.50 -8.19
C ALA A 234 11.43 -3.58 -9.13
N ILE A 235 11.31 -3.39 -10.45
CA ILE A 235 11.92 -4.27 -11.46
C ILE A 235 13.45 -4.17 -11.41
N GLN A 236 13.99 -2.95 -11.44
CA GLN A 236 15.44 -2.72 -11.54
C GLN A 236 16.21 -2.93 -10.24
N GLU A 237 15.63 -2.56 -9.09
CA GLU A 237 16.33 -2.60 -7.79
C GLU A 237 16.09 -3.92 -7.03
N SER A 238 15.03 -4.65 -7.37
CA SER A 238 14.58 -5.82 -6.59
C SER A 238 14.12 -7.03 -7.42
N ASP A 239 14.35 -7.00 -8.74
CA ASP A 239 13.98 -8.07 -9.67
C ASP A 239 12.51 -8.50 -9.54
N LEU A 240 11.56 -7.55 -9.52
CA LEU A 240 10.13 -7.87 -9.39
C LEU A 240 9.66 -8.97 -10.35
N LEU A 241 9.03 -10.03 -9.82
CA LEU A 241 8.64 -11.24 -10.58
C LEU A 241 7.14 -11.37 -10.87
N GLY A 242 6.30 -10.47 -10.35
CA GLY A 242 4.87 -10.44 -10.61
C GLY A 242 4.33 -9.01 -10.77
N ILE A 243 3.39 -8.82 -11.69
CA ILE A 243 2.63 -7.57 -11.87
C ILE A 243 1.15 -7.89 -12.06
N MET A 244 0.31 -7.06 -11.45
CA MET A 244 -1.13 -7.09 -11.64
C MET A 244 -1.62 -5.78 -12.25
N PRO A 245 -2.25 -5.80 -13.43
CA PRO A 245 -2.71 -4.58 -14.07
C PRO A 245 -4.05 -4.09 -13.52
N CYS A 246 -4.29 -2.79 -13.64
CA CYS A 246 -5.47 -2.13 -13.05
C CYS A 246 -6.76 -2.31 -13.87
N TYR A 247 -7.88 -1.99 -13.24
CA TYR A 247 -9.22 -2.03 -13.86
C TYR A 247 -9.50 -0.90 -14.86
N CYS A 248 -8.66 0.12 -14.91
CA CYS A 248 -8.94 1.31 -15.71
C CYS A 248 -8.82 1.05 -17.22
N THR A 249 -9.44 1.95 -17.99
CA THR A 249 -8.89 2.30 -19.29
C THR A 249 -7.94 3.48 -19.11
N VAL A 250 -6.73 3.39 -19.66
CA VAL A 250 -5.74 4.47 -19.62
C VAL A 250 -5.63 5.04 -21.03
N ASN A 251 -5.95 6.33 -21.20
CA ASN A 251 -6.01 6.99 -22.50
C ASN A 251 -6.83 6.23 -23.57
N GLY A 252 -7.89 5.55 -23.15
CA GLY A 252 -8.78 4.79 -24.04
C GLY A 252 -8.41 3.31 -24.25
N GLU A 253 -7.33 2.80 -23.65
CA GLU A 253 -6.96 1.39 -23.72
C GLU A 253 -7.22 0.67 -22.39
N PRO A 254 -7.97 -0.45 -22.35
CA PRO A 254 -7.96 -1.38 -21.22
C PRO A 254 -6.55 -1.83 -20.88
N VAL A 255 -6.08 -1.63 -19.64
CA VAL A 255 -4.69 -1.98 -19.32
C VAL A 255 -4.47 -3.49 -19.47
N SER A 256 -5.43 -4.31 -19.04
CA SER A 256 -5.42 -5.78 -19.20
C SER A 256 -5.30 -6.26 -20.66
N ALA A 257 -5.68 -5.44 -21.64
CA ALA A 257 -5.65 -5.77 -23.07
C ALA A 257 -4.75 -4.85 -23.90
N SER A 258 -3.94 -4.01 -23.27
CA SER A 258 -3.06 -3.07 -23.97
C SER A 258 -1.70 -3.69 -24.26
N TYR A 259 -1.43 -3.97 -25.53
CA TYR A 259 -0.08 -4.38 -25.97
C TYR A 259 0.96 -3.27 -25.76
N GLY A 260 0.53 -2.00 -25.85
CA GLY A 260 1.38 -0.85 -25.57
C GLY A 260 1.85 -0.84 -24.12
N LEU A 261 0.97 -1.13 -23.17
CA LEU A 261 1.33 -1.10 -21.75
C LEU A 261 1.98 -2.42 -21.28
N LEU A 262 1.39 -3.58 -21.59
CA LEU A 262 1.84 -4.86 -21.01
C LEU A 262 3.02 -5.52 -21.74
N THR A 263 3.26 -5.17 -23.01
CA THR A 263 4.43 -5.66 -23.75
C THR A 263 5.45 -4.55 -23.97
N LYS A 264 5.10 -3.48 -24.69
CA LYS A 264 6.10 -2.46 -25.03
C LYS A 264 6.65 -1.76 -23.80
N LEU A 265 5.79 -1.10 -23.02
CA LEU A 265 6.25 -0.39 -21.83
C LEU A 265 6.78 -1.36 -20.77
N LEU A 266 5.97 -2.32 -20.34
CA LEU A 266 6.32 -3.19 -19.22
C LEU A 266 7.52 -4.13 -19.50
N ARG A 267 7.54 -4.79 -20.67
CA ARG A 267 8.53 -5.83 -20.94
C ARG A 267 9.70 -5.33 -21.77
N ASP A 268 9.43 -4.57 -22.84
CA ASP A 268 10.47 -4.13 -23.76
C ASP A 268 11.25 -2.93 -23.18
N GLU A 269 10.55 -1.94 -22.61
CA GLU A 269 11.16 -0.69 -22.10
C GLU A 269 11.55 -0.77 -20.61
N MET A 270 10.72 -1.36 -19.74
CA MET A 270 11.03 -1.56 -18.33
C MET A 270 11.77 -2.87 -18.03
N GLY A 271 11.83 -3.81 -18.98
CA GLY A 271 12.61 -5.05 -18.83
C GLY A 271 11.97 -6.16 -17.98
N PHE A 272 10.67 -6.09 -17.67
CA PHE A 272 10.00 -7.07 -16.80
C PHE A 272 10.01 -8.51 -17.37
N GLN A 273 10.57 -9.44 -16.59
CA GLN A 273 10.67 -10.88 -16.94
C GLN A 273 9.70 -11.78 -16.17
N GLY A 274 8.89 -11.22 -15.28
CA GLY A 274 7.95 -11.95 -14.44
C GLY A 274 6.61 -12.28 -15.11
N LEU A 275 5.65 -12.67 -14.26
CA LEU A 275 4.27 -12.97 -14.63
C LEU A 275 3.38 -11.72 -14.57
N CYS A 276 2.62 -11.49 -15.64
CA CYS A 276 1.51 -10.55 -15.64
C CYS A 276 0.22 -11.32 -15.32
N ILE A 277 -0.32 -11.14 -14.12
CA ILE A 277 -1.52 -11.84 -13.65
C ILE A 277 -2.68 -10.86 -13.53
N SER A 278 -3.87 -11.21 -14.01
CA SER A 278 -4.98 -10.25 -14.01
C SER A 278 -5.44 -9.91 -12.60
N ASP A 279 -5.92 -8.69 -12.39
CA ASP A 279 -6.79 -8.43 -11.24
C ASP A 279 -8.10 -9.23 -11.39
N TYR A 280 -8.87 -9.34 -10.31
CA TYR A 280 -10.01 -10.23 -10.22
C TYR A 280 -11.12 -9.84 -11.20
N GLY A 281 -11.39 -10.72 -12.16
CA GLY A 281 -12.39 -10.51 -13.21
C GLY A 281 -11.95 -9.51 -14.29
N ALA A 282 -10.73 -8.98 -14.26
CA ALA A 282 -10.29 -7.91 -15.17
C ALA A 282 -10.32 -8.31 -16.66
N VAL A 283 -10.05 -9.59 -16.98
CA VAL A 283 -10.19 -10.11 -18.35
C VAL A 283 -11.66 -10.10 -18.79
N GLY A 284 -12.59 -10.51 -17.92
CA GLY A 284 -14.02 -10.41 -18.18
C GLY A 284 -14.50 -8.96 -18.31
N ASN A 285 -14.01 -8.06 -17.45
CA ASN A 285 -14.35 -6.63 -17.46
C ASN A 285 -13.92 -5.94 -18.76
N THR A 286 -12.87 -6.42 -19.43
CA THR A 286 -12.47 -5.94 -20.76
C THR A 286 -13.64 -5.99 -21.75
N HIS A 287 -14.41 -7.08 -21.74
CA HIS A 287 -15.63 -7.20 -22.55
C HIS A 287 -16.86 -6.57 -21.88
N GLY A 288 -17.15 -6.99 -20.64
CA GLY A 288 -18.41 -6.71 -19.97
C GLY A 288 -18.59 -5.27 -19.50
N SER A 289 -17.49 -4.59 -19.16
CA SER A 289 -17.51 -3.24 -18.58
C SER A 289 -16.89 -2.20 -19.50
N GLN A 290 -15.80 -2.56 -20.18
CA GLN A 290 -15.06 -1.66 -21.06
C GLN A 290 -15.45 -1.81 -22.53
N HIS A 291 -16.29 -2.81 -22.85
CA HIS A 291 -16.84 -3.05 -24.19
C HIS A 291 -15.79 -3.23 -25.29
N VAL A 292 -14.66 -3.87 -24.95
CA VAL A 292 -13.58 -4.22 -25.88
C VAL A 292 -13.59 -5.73 -26.15
N GLY A 293 -13.58 -6.09 -27.44
CA GLY A 293 -13.76 -7.46 -27.93
C GLY A 293 -15.24 -7.81 -28.11
N GLU A 294 -15.60 -8.39 -29.27
CA GLU A 294 -17.00 -8.71 -29.60
C GLU A 294 -17.60 -9.80 -28.70
N THR A 295 -16.75 -10.67 -28.16
CA THR A 295 -17.10 -11.78 -27.26
C THR A 295 -16.09 -11.88 -26.12
N LEU A 296 -16.43 -12.61 -25.04
CA LEU A 296 -15.50 -12.87 -23.93
C LEU A 296 -14.21 -13.56 -24.40
N GLU A 297 -14.32 -14.54 -25.31
CA GLU A 297 -13.16 -15.23 -25.85
C GLU A 297 -12.30 -14.37 -26.79
N ASP A 298 -12.89 -13.35 -27.43
CA ASP A 298 -12.14 -12.35 -28.19
C ASP A 298 -11.39 -11.40 -27.26
N ALA A 299 -12.04 -10.95 -26.17
CA ALA A 299 -11.38 -10.15 -25.14
C ALA A 299 -10.25 -10.92 -24.45
N GLY A 300 -10.46 -12.20 -24.13
CA GLY A 300 -9.41 -13.09 -23.64
C GLY A 300 -8.24 -13.20 -24.61
N LEU A 301 -8.50 -13.40 -25.90
CA LEU A 301 -7.43 -13.44 -26.90
C LEU A 301 -6.68 -12.11 -27.03
N LEU A 302 -7.35 -10.97 -26.88
CA LEU A 302 -6.70 -9.65 -26.82
C LEU A 302 -5.79 -9.53 -25.60
N CYS A 303 -6.26 -9.91 -24.40
CA CYS A 303 -5.47 -9.89 -23.17
C CYS A 303 -4.21 -10.78 -23.29
N LEU A 304 -4.38 -12.03 -23.75
CA LEU A 304 -3.26 -12.94 -23.96
C LEU A 304 -2.23 -12.34 -24.93
N LYS A 305 -2.67 -11.77 -26.06
CA LYS A 305 -1.77 -11.14 -27.04
C LYS A 305 -1.06 -9.92 -26.47
N ALA A 306 -1.76 -9.10 -25.69
CA ALA A 306 -1.23 -7.90 -25.06
C ALA A 306 -0.07 -8.19 -24.10
N GLY A 307 -0.06 -9.36 -23.45
CA GLY A 307 1.02 -9.77 -22.55
C GLY A 307 0.55 -10.35 -21.21
N MET A 308 -0.77 -10.48 -21.01
CA MET A 308 -1.35 -11.18 -19.86
C MET A 308 -0.97 -12.65 -19.90
N ASP A 309 -0.51 -13.17 -18.76
CA ASP A 309 -0.13 -14.58 -18.62
C ASP A 309 -1.18 -15.40 -17.86
N MET A 310 -1.92 -14.81 -16.91
CA MET A 310 -2.90 -15.51 -16.07
C MET A 310 -4.22 -14.73 -15.92
N GLU A 311 -5.36 -15.44 -15.96
CA GLU A 311 -6.68 -14.91 -15.63
C GLU A 311 -7.12 -15.34 -14.22
N LEU A 312 -7.43 -14.36 -13.37
CA LEU A 312 -7.89 -14.53 -11.99
C LEU A 312 -9.28 -13.91 -11.76
N PRO A 313 -10.03 -14.36 -10.74
CA PRO A 313 -9.72 -15.54 -9.93
C PRO A 313 -10.30 -16.84 -10.54
N ASN A 314 -11.14 -16.72 -11.56
CA ASN A 314 -11.81 -17.81 -12.27
C ASN A 314 -11.82 -17.51 -13.78
N PRO A 315 -11.84 -18.53 -14.65
CA PRO A 315 -11.87 -18.32 -16.09
C PRO A 315 -13.15 -17.63 -16.56
N SER A 316 -13.01 -16.51 -17.26
CA SER A 316 -14.09 -15.81 -17.97
C SER A 316 -13.75 -15.68 -19.46
N GLY A 317 -12.57 -15.15 -19.78
CA GLY A 317 -12.06 -14.99 -21.14
C GLY A 317 -11.20 -16.16 -21.63
N PHE A 318 -10.59 -16.94 -20.75
CA PHE A 318 -9.73 -18.09 -21.09
C PHE A 318 -10.48 -19.44 -20.97
N GLY A 319 -11.80 -19.44 -21.21
CA GLY A 319 -12.64 -20.64 -21.16
C GLY A 319 -12.61 -21.51 -22.43
N GLU A 320 -13.55 -22.45 -22.53
CA GLU A 320 -13.62 -23.46 -23.61
C GLU A 320 -13.71 -22.85 -25.03
N LYS A 321 -14.46 -21.76 -25.20
CA LYS A 321 -14.57 -21.08 -26.51
C LYS A 321 -13.26 -20.40 -26.93
N PHE A 322 -12.47 -19.94 -25.97
CA PHE A 322 -11.13 -19.43 -26.21
C PHE A 322 -10.20 -20.56 -26.64
N LEU A 323 -10.28 -21.71 -25.97
CA LEU A 323 -9.52 -22.91 -26.32
C LEU A 323 -9.82 -23.41 -27.74
N GLU A 324 -11.10 -23.37 -28.14
CA GLU A 324 -11.54 -23.76 -29.48
C GLU A 324 -10.89 -22.92 -30.61
N LYS A 325 -10.52 -21.67 -30.34
CA LYS A 325 -9.79 -20.85 -31.32
C LYS A 325 -8.42 -21.44 -31.64
N PHE A 326 -7.75 -22.07 -30.67
CA PHE A 326 -6.47 -22.76 -30.91
C PHE A 326 -6.68 -24.11 -31.60
N ARG A 327 -7.69 -24.89 -31.19
CA ARG A 327 -8.02 -26.17 -31.85
C ARG A 327 -8.32 -26.02 -33.34
N THR A 328 -9.02 -24.95 -33.70
CA THR A 328 -9.41 -24.65 -35.08
C THR A 328 -8.37 -23.86 -35.87
N GLY A 329 -7.24 -23.46 -35.25
CA GLY A 329 -6.21 -22.64 -35.88
C GLY A 329 -6.60 -21.18 -36.12
N LYS A 330 -7.68 -20.69 -35.49
CA LYS A 330 -8.10 -19.27 -35.52
C LYS A 330 -7.24 -18.37 -34.64
N ALA A 331 -6.55 -18.93 -33.64
CA ALA A 331 -5.57 -18.25 -32.81
C ALA A 331 -4.19 -18.92 -32.94
N ASP A 332 -3.13 -18.11 -32.88
CA ASP A 332 -1.76 -18.59 -32.95
C ASP A 332 -1.33 -19.23 -31.61
N ILE A 333 -1.05 -20.53 -31.65
CA ILE A 333 -0.61 -21.32 -30.50
C ILE A 333 0.67 -20.79 -29.85
N SER A 334 1.49 -20.02 -30.59
CA SER A 334 2.70 -19.41 -30.03
C SER A 334 2.41 -18.45 -28.86
N ALA A 335 1.27 -17.74 -28.90
CA ALA A 335 0.86 -16.85 -27.83
C ALA A 335 0.52 -17.61 -26.54
N LEU A 336 -0.18 -18.75 -26.68
CA LEU A 336 -0.50 -19.64 -25.56
C LEU A 336 0.78 -20.26 -24.99
N ASN A 337 1.60 -20.86 -25.84
CA ASN A 337 2.86 -21.49 -25.44
C ASN A 337 3.80 -20.52 -24.72
N ARG A 338 3.84 -19.24 -25.13
CA ARG A 338 4.62 -18.18 -24.46
C ARG A 338 4.15 -17.96 -23.02
N ALA A 339 2.85 -17.79 -22.81
CA ALA A 339 2.29 -17.57 -21.47
C ALA A 339 2.51 -18.80 -20.58
N VAL A 340 2.24 -20.01 -21.09
CA VAL A 340 2.46 -21.26 -20.34
C VAL A 340 3.92 -21.44 -19.97
N LEU A 341 4.85 -21.14 -20.90
CA LEU A 341 6.28 -21.23 -20.61
C LEU A 341 6.68 -20.35 -19.43
N ARG A 342 6.15 -19.14 -19.34
CA ARG A 342 6.42 -18.22 -18.23
C ARG A 342 5.85 -18.76 -16.92
N VAL A 343 4.59 -19.22 -16.92
CA VAL A 343 3.95 -19.81 -15.73
C VAL A 343 4.73 -21.01 -15.22
N LEU A 344 5.09 -21.95 -16.09
CA LEU A 344 5.89 -23.12 -15.70
C LEU A 344 7.27 -22.72 -15.18
N THR A 345 7.92 -21.74 -15.82
CA THR A 345 9.22 -21.21 -15.36
C THR A 345 9.11 -20.65 -13.94
N ALA A 346 8.05 -19.89 -13.63
CA ALA A 346 7.79 -19.40 -12.29
C ALA A 346 7.58 -20.55 -11.29
N LYS A 347 6.75 -21.54 -11.63
CA LYS A 347 6.51 -22.72 -10.77
C LYS A 347 7.80 -23.49 -10.43
N PHE A 348 8.70 -23.67 -11.39
CA PHE A 348 10.01 -24.26 -11.14
C PHE A 348 10.91 -23.37 -10.29
N ARG A 349 10.95 -22.06 -10.57
CA ARG A 349 11.76 -21.08 -9.81
C ARG A 349 11.32 -20.95 -8.35
N MET A 350 10.03 -21.09 -8.08
CA MET A 350 9.44 -21.11 -6.74
C MET A 350 9.71 -22.41 -5.97
N GLY A 351 10.21 -23.46 -6.63
CA GLY A 351 10.46 -24.76 -6.00
C GLY A 351 9.22 -25.64 -5.83
N LEU A 352 8.09 -25.32 -6.49
CA LEU A 352 6.82 -26.01 -6.26
C LEU A 352 6.81 -27.47 -6.69
N PHE A 353 7.61 -27.86 -7.68
CA PHE A 353 7.70 -29.26 -8.11
C PHE A 353 8.38 -30.16 -7.06
N GLU A 354 9.29 -29.59 -6.27
CA GLU A 354 10.01 -30.29 -5.21
C GLU A 354 9.29 -30.15 -3.86
N HIS A 355 8.66 -29.00 -3.62
CA HIS A 355 8.05 -28.63 -2.34
C HIS A 355 6.61 -28.08 -2.49
N PRO A 356 5.65 -28.89 -2.99
CA PRO A 356 4.31 -28.40 -3.33
C PRO A 356 3.39 -28.11 -2.13
N PHE A 357 3.69 -28.68 -0.96
CA PHE A 357 2.79 -28.70 0.20
C PHE A 357 3.24 -27.78 1.34
N SER A 358 2.27 -27.22 2.05
CA SER A 358 2.42 -26.51 3.32
C SER A 358 3.18 -27.33 4.37
N LEU A 359 3.82 -26.61 5.31
CA LEU A 359 4.35 -27.21 6.53
C LEU A 359 3.19 -27.71 7.42
N GLN A 360 3.50 -28.60 8.36
CA GLN A 360 2.50 -29.18 9.26
C GLN A 360 3.03 -29.27 10.70
N GLY A 361 2.11 -29.29 11.68
CA GLY A 361 2.43 -29.52 13.08
C GLY A 361 3.44 -28.53 13.69
N GLU A 362 4.40 -29.03 14.45
CA GLU A 362 5.39 -28.20 15.15
C GLU A 362 6.34 -27.45 14.20
N GLU A 363 6.62 -28.00 13.01
CA GLU A 363 7.45 -27.34 12.01
C GLU A 363 6.75 -26.08 11.48
N LEU A 364 5.45 -26.18 11.19
CA LEU A 364 4.63 -25.04 10.79
C LEU A 364 4.66 -23.95 11.86
N LYS A 365 4.38 -24.28 13.12
CA LYS A 365 4.38 -23.32 14.23
C LYS A 365 5.74 -22.65 14.43
N GLY A 366 6.82 -23.44 14.40
CA GLY A 366 8.18 -22.96 14.59
C GLY A 366 8.66 -22.02 13.48
N VAL A 367 8.18 -22.23 12.25
CA VAL A 367 8.49 -21.34 11.11
C VAL A 367 7.56 -20.14 11.06
N PHE A 368 6.27 -20.28 11.38
CA PHE A 368 5.24 -19.24 11.21
C PHE A 368 5.29 -18.15 12.30
N SER A 369 5.54 -18.51 13.56
CA SER A 369 5.52 -17.54 14.66
C SER A 369 6.92 -17.24 15.18
N GLN A 370 7.35 -15.97 15.07
CA GLN A 370 8.59 -15.50 15.69
C GLN A 370 8.32 -14.32 16.62
N LYS A 371 9.00 -14.29 17.77
CA LYS A 371 8.81 -13.22 18.78
C LYS A 371 9.15 -11.83 18.24
N THR A 372 10.11 -11.76 17.33
CA THR A 372 10.55 -10.53 16.66
C THR A 372 9.48 -9.91 15.76
N ASP A 373 8.46 -10.66 15.35
CA ASP A 373 7.43 -10.16 14.42
C ASP A 373 6.62 -9.02 15.05
N ARG A 374 6.26 -9.18 16.32
CA ARG A 374 5.55 -8.14 17.09
C ARG A 374 6.40 -6.89 17.26
N GLU A 375 7.71 -7.04 17.45
CA GLU A 375 8.65 -5.91 17.58
C GLU A 375 8.68 -5.08 16.29
N VAL A 376 8.70 -5.73 15.13
CA VAL A 376 8.61 -5.05 13.82
C VAL A 376 7.24 -4.38 13.63
N SER A 377 6.14 -5.03 14.02
CA SER A 377 4.79 -4.44 13.97
C SER A 377 4.73 -3.16 14.82
N LEU A 378 5.21 -3.21 16.07
CA LEU A 378 5.24 -2.07 16.98
C LEU A 378 6.16 -0.95 16.47
N GLN A 379 7.33 -1.30 15.93
CA GLN A 379 8.25 -0.32 15.33
C GLN A 379 7.57 0.41 14.17
N SER A 380 6.97 -0.34 13.24
CA SER A 380 6.25 0.23 12.10
C SER A 380 5.09 1.12 12.55
N ALA A 381 4.28 0.68 13.53
CA ALA A 381 3.18 1.48 14.07
C ALA A 381 3.69 2.79 14.67
N LYS A 382 4.76 2.77 15.48
CA LYS A 382 5.37 3.97 16.08
C LYS A 382 5.93 4.93 15.05
N GLU A 383 6.69 4.42 14.08
CA GLU A 383 7.33 5.24 13.04
C GLU A 383 6.31 5.89 12.08
N SER A 384 5.12 5.28 11.93
CA SER A 384 4.02 5.79 11.10
C SER A 384 3.28 6.99 11.70
N LEU A 385 3.38 7.22 13.02
CA LEU A 385 2.63 8.26 13.71
C LEU A 385 3.18 9.65 13.38
N VAL A 386 2.31 10.53 12.87
CA VAL A 386 2.68 11.90 12.48
C VAL A 386 2.05 12.90 13.44
N LEU A 387 2.88 13.66 14.16
CA LEU A 387 2.38 14.77 14.98
C LEU A 387 2.14 15.98 14.08
N LEU A 388 0.87 16.27 13.76
CA LEU A 388 0.49 17.34 12.84
C LEU A 388 0.51 18.72 13.52
N LYS A 389 0.02 18.77 14.76
CA LYS A 389 -0.11 19.97 15.58
C LYS A 389 0.19 19.63 17.04
N ASN A 390 0.89 20.53 17.74
CA ASN A 390 1.05 20.46 19.19
C ASN A 390 1.38 21.84 19.77
N ASN A 391 0.49 22.39 20.59
CA ASN A 391 0.68 23.66 21.30
C ASN A 391 1.26 23.48 22.71
N GLY A 392 1.90 22.33 22.98
CA GLY A 392 2.50 21.99 24.28
C GLY A 392 1.61 21.12 25.18
N VAL A 393 0.46 20.65 24.66
CA VAL A 393 -0.44 19.72 25.37
C VAL A 393 0.12 18.30 25.41
N LEU A 394 0.94 17.92 24.41
CA LEU A 394 1.63 16.64 24.35
C LEU A 394 3.15 16.82 24.58
N PRO A 395 3.81 15.87 25.26
CA PRO A 395 3.23 14.67 25.88
C PRO A 395 2.40 15.02 27.14
N ILE A 396 1.50 14.12 27.52
CA ILE A 396 0.58 14.30 28.66
C ILE A 396 1.38 14.53 29.95
N GLY A 397 1.10 15.65 30.62
CA GLY A 397 1.75 16.06 31.87
C GLY A 397 1.34 15.20 33.07
N SER A 398 2.24 15.07 34.05
CA SER A 398 2.00 14.32 35.29
C SER A 398 0.94 14.95 36.22
N ASP A 399 0.58 16.21 35.96
CA ASP A 399 -0.45 16.98 36.66
C ASP A 399 -1.87 16.61 36.22
N VAL A 400 -2.03 15.97 35.05
CA VAL A 400 -3.32 15.41 34.59
C VAL A 400 -3.73 14.25 35.50
N LYS A 401 -4.94 14.34 36.09
CA LYS A 401 -5.53 13.29 36.95
C LYS A 401 -6.83 12.74 36.42
N LYS A 402 -7.50 13.46 35.52
CA LYS A 402 -8.75 13.04 34.88
C LYS A 402 -8.66 13.21 33.38
N ILE A 403 -8.86 12.11 32.64
CA ILE A 403 -8.89 12.11 31.17
C ILE A 403 -10.28 11.70 30.72
N ALA A 404 -10.89 12.49 29.84
CA ALA A 404 -12.07 12.09 29.09
C ALA A 404 -11.65 11.60 27.70
N VAL A 405 -11.87 10.32 27.43
CA VAL A 405 -11.63 9.70 26.12
C VAL A 405 -12.97 9.59 25.39
N ILE A 406 -13.10 10.27 24.27
CA ILE A 406 -14.35 10.36 23.51
C ILE A 406 -14.14 9.87 22.09
N GLY A 407 -15.12 9.15 21.56
CA GLY A 407 -15.16 8.76 20.15
C GLY A 407 -15.14 7.25 19.93
N PRO A 408 -15.51 6.82 18.72
CA PRO A 408 -15.92 5.45 18.45
C PRO A 408 -14.76 4.46 18.31
N HIS A 409 -13.51 4.93 18.21
CA HIS A 409 -12.32 4.06 18.10
C HIS A 409 -11.70 3.72 19.45
N ALA A 410 -12.01 4.49 20.49
CA ALA A 410 -11.32 4.38 21.78
C ALA A 410 -11.48 3.00 22.42
N ASP A 411 -12.69 2.44 22.38
CA ASP A 411 -13.01 1.13 22.99
C ASP A 411 -13.22 0.01 21.94
N CYS A 412 -12.69 0.20 20.72
CA CYS A 412 -12.89 -0.75 19.63
C CYS A 412 -11.61 -0.95 18.81
N ALA A 413 -10.77 -1.92 19.22
CA ALA A 413 -9.49 -2.18 18.54
C ALA A 413 -9.64 -2.63 17.08
N ARG A 414 -10.80 -3.18 16.70
CA ARG A 414 -11.10 -3.57 15.29
C ARG A 414 -10.90 -2.41 14.31
N LYS A 415 -11.15 -1.17 14.75
CA LYS A 415 -11.03 0.02 13.91
C LYS A 415 -9.58 0.43 13.63
N PHE A 416 -8.59 -0.20 14.26
CA PHE A 416 -7.17 0.03 13.94
C PHE A 416 -6.71 -0.76 12.72
N PHE A 417 -7.47 -1.78 12.31
CA PHE A 417 -7.12 -2.66 11.20
C PHE A 417 -7.69 -2.09 9.91
N GLY A 418 -6.80 -1.66 9.01
CA GLY A 418 -7.18 -1.12 7.72
C GLY A 418 -7.67 -2.18 6.74
N GLY A 419 -8.02 -1.72 5.54
CA GLY A 419 -8.27 -2.59 4.40
C GLY A 419 -7.14 -3.61 4.21
N TYR A 420 -7.49 -4.78 3.68
CA TYR A 420 -6.49 -5.81 3.39
C TYR A 420 -5.68 -6.22 4.64
N THR A 421 -6.35 -6.36 5.79
CA THR A 421 -5.87 -7.12 6.95
C THR A 421 -6.72 -8.38 7.11
N HIS A 422 -6.21 -9.44 7.76
CA HIS A 422 -7.02 -10.64 8.06
C HIS A 422 -8.31 -10.28 8.82
N MET A 423 -8.22 -9.30 9.73
CA MET A 423 -9.36 -8.82 10.51
C MET A 423 -10.42 -8.16 9.66
N CYS A 424 -10.06 -7.11 8.91
CA CYS A 424 -10.99 -6.41 8.02
C CYS A 424 -11.63 -7.37 7.00
N MET A 425 -10.82 -8.28 6.45
CA MET A 425 -11.31 -9.26 5.48
C MET A 425 -12.25 -10.28 6.11
N MET A 426 -12.10 -10.60 7.39
CA MET A 426 -13.06 -11.45 8.09
C MET A 426 -14.36 -10.76 8.46
N GLU A 427 -14.30 -9.49 8.84
CA GLU A 427 -15.51 -8.68 9.01
C GLU A 427 -16.35 -8.67 7.73
N SER A 428 -15.72 -8.66 6.55
CA SER A 428 -16.44 -8.69 5.27
C SER A 428 -17.36 -9.90 5.07
N THR A 429 -17.17 -10.99 5.82
CA THR A 429 -18.06 -12.18 5.76
C THR A 429 -19.43 -11.97 6.42
N TYR A 430 -19.55 -10.92 7.23
CA TYR A 430 -20.78 -10.45 7.86
C TYR A 430 -21.33 -9.17 7.21
N ALA A 431 -20.60 -8.63 6.23
CA ALA A 431 -21.03 -7.46 5.48
C ALA A 431 -22.20 -7.80 4.55
N ILE A 432 -23.14 -6.86 4.41
CA ILE A 432 -24.25 -6.98 3.46
C ILE A 432 -23.80 -6.75 2.02
N ALA A 433 -22.66 -6.09 1.81
CA ALA A 433 -22.06 -5.92 0.51
C ALA A 433 -20.53 -5.92 0.65
N ASN A 434 -19.89 -6.76 -0.16
CA ASN A 434 -18.45 -6.70 -0.36
C ASN A 434 -18.15 -5.71 -1.49
N SER A 435 -17.08 -4.91 -1.34
CA SER A 435 -16.68 -3.93 -2.34
C SER A 435 -15.46 -4.35 -3.17
N ILE A 436 -14.88 -5.53 -2.90
CA ILE A 436 -13.76 -6.08 -3.65
C ILE A 436 -14.21 -6.50 -5.03
N ALA A 437 -13.56 -5.94 -6.05
CA ALA A 437 -13.87 -6.24 -7.43
C ALA A 437 -13.68 -7.73 -7.75
N GLY A 438 -14.60 -8.30 -8.52
CA GLY A 438 -14.58 -9.72 -8.90
C GLY A 438 -14.89 -10.72 -7.78
N VAL A 439 -15.20 -10.28 -6.55
CA VAL A 439 -15.66 -11.14 -5.45
C VAL A 439 -17.17 -10.93 -5.23
N SER A 440 -17.99 -11.80 -5.83
CA SER A 440 -19.44 -11.75 -5.66
C SER A 440 -19.92 -12.62 -4.49
N GLY A 441 -20.45 -11.99 -3.44
CA GLY A 441 -21.11 -12.68 -2.33
C GLY A 441 -21.78 -11.69 -1.38
N VAL A 442 -23.09 -11.80 -1.25
CA VAL A 442 -23.92 -10.99 -0.36
C VAL A 442 -24.76 -11.94 0.47
N LYS A 443 -24.64 -11.90 1.80
CA LYS A 443 -25.77 -12.34 2.62
C LYS A 443 -26.86 -11.30 2.43
N VAL A 444 -27.91 -11.67 1.70
CA VAL A 444 -29.13 -10.86 1.59
C VAL A 444 -29.83 -10.93 2.95
N ALA A 445 -29.35 -10.17 3.93
CA ALA A 445 -30.16 -9.79 5.06
C ALA A 445 -31.38 -9.04 4.51
N LYS A 446 -32.57 -9.22 5.11
CA LYS A 446 -33.73 -8.43 4.72
C LYS A 446 -33.37 -6.95 4.91
N PRO A 447 -33.58 -6.06 3.92
CA PRO A 447 -33.22 -4.65 4.01
C PRO A 447 -33.76 -3.94 5.27
N GLU A 448 -34.88 -4.44 5.80
CA GLU A 448 -35.58 -3.96 6.99
C GLU A 448 -34.86 -4.24 8.32
N GLU A 449 -33.85 -5.13 8.34
CA GLU A 449 -33.13 -5.57 9.55
C GLU A 449 -31.70 -4.97 9.66
N ILE A 450 -31.25 -4.24 8.63
CA ILE A 450 -29.89 -3.71 8.56
C ILE A 450 -29.83 -2.36 9.28
N LYS A 451 -29.08 -2.32 10.39
CA LYS A 451 -28.76 -1.07 11.07
C LYS A 451 -27.64 -0.35 10.33
N THR A 452 -27.86 0.92 10.01
CA THR A 452 -26.83 1.80 9.46
C THR A 452 -26.42 2.85 10.49
N VAL A 453 -25.24 3.44 10.30
CA VAL A 453 -24.86 4.66 11.00
C VAL A 453 -25.90 5.74 10.64
N PRO A 454 -26.54 6.40 11.63
CA PRO A 454 -27.64 7.33 11.37
C PRO A 454 -27.30 8.40 10.33
N GLY A 455 -28.20 8.58 9.35
CA GLY A 455 -28.03 9.54 8.26
C GLY A 455 -27.06 9.12 7.16
N THR A 456 -26.60 7.85 7.15
CA THR A 456 -25.67 7.33 6.14
C THR A 456 -26.10 5.96 5.61
N ASN A 457 -25.41 5.49 4.56
CA ASN A 457 -25.56 4.13 4.01
C ASN A 457 -24.53 3.14 4.58
N ILE A 458 -23.74 3.55 5.59
CA ILE A 458 -22.69 2.71 6.17
C ILE A 458 -23.35 1.73 7.15
N GLN A 459 -23.13 0.44 6.95
CA GLN A 459 -23.59 -0.61 7.87
C GLN A 459 -22.94 -0.41 9.24
N SER A 460 -23.75 -0.45 10.30
CA SER A 460 -23.22 -0.46 11.66
C SER A 460 -22.57 -1.83 11.95
N ASP A 461 -21.34 -1.79 12.45
CA ASP A 461 -20.54 -2.94 12.87
C ASP A 461 -20.50 -3.09 14.39
N GLU A 462 -21.46 -2.48 15.09
CA GLU A 462 -21.54 -2.43 16.56
C GLU A 462 -22.42 -3.56 17.09
N THR A 463 -22.00 -4.79 16.80
CA THR A 463 -22.71 -6.01 17.23
C THR A 463 -21.73 -7.02 17.81
N GLU A 464 -22.25 -7.91 18.68
CA GLU A 464 -21.43 -8.93 19.35
C GLU A 464 -20.77 -9.89 18.36
N GLU A 465 -21.39 -10.12 17.19
CA GLU A 465 -20.82 -10.96 16.13
C GLU A 465 -19.49 -10.42 15.59
N PHE A 466 -19.36 -9.10 15.44
CA PHE A 466 -18.10 -8.50 15.00
C PHE A 466 -17.04 -8.54 16.09
N ASP A 467 -17.43 -8.32 17.36
CA ASP A 467 -16.48 -8.33 18.48
C ASP A 467 -15.90 -9.72 18.74
N GLN A 468 -16.65 -10.79 18.43
CA GLN A 468 -16.13 -12.16 18.46
C GLN A 468 -14.97 -12.40 17.49
N ILE A 469 -14.90 -11.66 16.37
CA ILE A 469 -13.80 -11.78 15.40
C ILE A 469 -12.48 -11.36 16.05
N LEU A 470 -12.46 -10.21 16.73
CA LEU A 470 -11.28 -9.71 17.44
C LEU A 470 -10.84 -10.69 18.53
N ARG A 471 -11.78 -11.14 19.38
CA ARG A 471 -11.47 -12.07 20.48
C ARG A 471 -10.89 -13.39 20.00
N ARG A 472 -11.25 -13.84 18.79
CA ARG A 472 -10.72 -15.07 18.19
C ARG A 472 -9.38 -14.85 17.50
N GLN A 473 -9.27 -13.81 16.67
CA GLN A 473 -8.07 -13.60 15.85
C GLN A 473 -6.92 -12.96 16.62
N LYS A 474 -7.24 -12.06 17.55
CA LYS A 474 -6.30 -11.21 18.27
C LYS A 474 -6.75 -11.02 19.73
N PRO A 475 -6.84 -12.09 20.53
CA PRO A 475 -7.33 -12.03 21.92
C PRO A 475 -6.53 -11.07 22.81
N ASP A 476 -5.26 -10.83 22.50
CA ASP A 476 -4.37 -9.97 23.27
C ASP A 476 -4.31 -8.51 22.74
N CYS A 477 -5.07 -8.19 21.68
CA CYS A 477 -5.10 -6.85 21.10
C CYS A 477 -6.02 -5.92 21.90
N ARG A 478 -5.39 -4.98 22.62
CA ARG A 478 -6.08 -4.01 23.47
C ARG A 478 -6.70 -2.87 22.66
N SER A 479 -7.81 -2.34 23.15
CA SER A 479 -8.33 -1.03 22.72
C SER A 479 -7.44 0.11 23.23
N LEU A 480 -7.61 1.32 22.67
CA LEU A 480 -6.91 2.51 23.16
C LEU A 480 -7.29 2.80 24.62
N LEU A 481 -8.55 2.59 24.98
CA LEU A 481 -9.07 2.79 26.34
C LEU A 481 -8.45 1.80 27.33
N GLU A 482 -8.33 0.53 26.95
CA GLU A 482 -7.68 -0.50 27.77
C GLU A 482 -6.20 -0.19 27.98
N GLU A 483 -5.48 0.19 26.92
CA GLU A 483 -4.06 0.51 27.00
C GLU A 483 -3.80 1.78 27.84
N LEU A 484 -4.64 2.81 27.71
CA LEU A 484 -4.56 4.02 28.56
C LEU A 484 -4.77 3.68 30.04
N ARG A 485 -5.77 2.85 30.37
CA ARG A 485 -6.06 2.45 31.76
C ARG A 485 -4.94 1.60 32.36
N GLU A 486 -4.34 0.72 31.56
CA GLU A 486 -3.18 -0.06 32.00
C GLU A 486 -1.98 0.85 32.30
N LYS A 487 -1.68 1.79 31.39
CA LYS A 487 -0.51 2.66 31.49
C LYS A 487 -0.66 3.77 32.53
N LEU A 488 -1.89 4.14 32.88
CA LEU A 488 -2.22 5.21 33.82
C LEU A 488 -3.16 4.72 34.94
N PRO A 489 -2.73 3.79 35.81
CA PRO A 489 -3.60 3.23 36.85
C PRO A 489 -4.04 4.25 37.92
N ASP A 490 -3.27 5.34 38.07
CA ASP A 490 -3.54 6.41 39.04
C ASP A 490 -4.31 7.61 38.43
N VAL A 491 -4.69 7.54 37.15
CA VAL A 491 -5.46 8.58 36.44
C VAL A 491 -6.88 8.07 36.22
N GLU A 492 -7.87 8.90 36.53
CA GLU A 492 -9.27 8.60 36.24
C GLU A 492 -9.53 8.73 34.74
N VAL A 493 -9.62 7.59 34.03
CA VAL A 493 -9.92 7.54 32.59
C VAL A 493 -11.40 7.23 32.37
N SER A 494 -12.16 8.27 32.06
CA SER A 494 -13.57 8.19 31.69
C SER A 494 -13.72 8.03 30.17
N TYR A 495 -14.75 7.29 29.73
CA TYR A 495 -15.03 7.05 28.31
C TYR A 495 -16.49 7.37 27.98
N SER A 496 -16.72 7.96 26.80
CA SER A 496 -18.04 7.98 26.13
C SER A 496 -17.87 7.78 24.63
N TYR A 497 -18.88 7.17 24.00
CA TYR A 497 -18.91 6.99 22.56
C TYR A 497 -18.92 8.34 21.81
N GLY A 498 -19.75 9.29 22.26
CA GLY A 498 -19.78 10.69 21.80
C GLY A 498 -20.37 10.91 20.41
N TYR A 499 -19.90 10.21 19.37
CA TYR A 499 -20.32 10.39 17.98
C TYR A 499 -19.95 9.18 17.12
N TYR A 500 -20.57 9.07 15.95
CA TYR A 500 -20.29 8.01 15.00
C TYR A 500 -19.06 8.28 14.12
N ILE A 501 -18.57 7.24 13.44
CA ILE A 501 -17.49 7.30 12.44
C ILE A 501 -17.88 8.07 11.16
N ALA A 502 -19.16 8.41 10.99
CA ALA A 502 -19.70 9.12 9.83
C ALA A 502 -21.02 9.81 10.19
N GLY A 503 -21.49 10.68 9.30
CA GLY A 503 -22.79 11.35 9.45
C GLY A 503 -22.75 12.61 10.32
N GLU A 504 -23.93 13.03 10.76
CA GLU A 504 -24.19 14.29 11.49
C GLU A 504 -25.09 14.10 12.72
N ASP A 505 -25.25 12.85 13.18
CA ASP A 505 -26.06 12.55 14.36
C ASP A 505 -25.39 13.02 15.66
N GLU A 506 -26.18 13.66 16.52
CA GLU A 506 -25.71 14.29 17.76
C GLU A 506 -26.24 13.59 19.02
N SER A 507 -26.91 12.44 18.89
CA SER A 507 -27.66 11.81 19.98
C SER A 507 -26.80 11.42 21.19
N HIS A 508 -25.49 11.22 21.00
CA HIS A 508 -24.52 10.84 22.03
C HIS A 508 -23.73 12.03 22.60
N PHE A 509 -24.00 13.26 22.17
CA PHE A 509 -23.18 14.42 22.54
C PHE A 509 -23.28 14.76 24.03
N GLU A 510 -24.49 14.82 24.58
CA GLU A 510 -24.71 15.32 25.94
C GLU A 510 -23.98 14.47 26.99
N GLU A 511 -23.96 13.15 26.83
CA GLU A 511 -23.22 12.24 27.72
C GLU A 511 -21.71 12.51 27.67
N ALA A 512 -21.17 12.67 26.46
CA ALA A 512 -19.76 12.93 26.25
C ALA A 512 -19.33 14.33 26.77
N LEU A 513 -20.17 15.36 26.54
CA LEU A 513 -19.92 16.71 27.04
C LEU A 513 -19.93 16.78 28.57
N GLU A 514 -20.74 15.96 29.25
CA GLU A 514 -20.73 15.89 30.72
C GLU A 514 -19.38 15.41 31.26
N LYS A 515 -18.79 14.37 30.64
CA LYS A 515 -17.46 13.86 31.03
C LYS A 515 -16.36 14.88 30.83
N ILE A 516 -16.47 15.74 29.81
CA ILE A 516 -15.50 16.81 29.53
C ILE A 516 -15.46 17.85 30.66
N LYS A 517 -16.60 18.14 31.31
CA LYS A 517 -16.66 19.15 32.40
C LYS A 517 -15.68 18.82 33.53
N GLU A 518 -15.59 17.54 33.89
CA GLU A 518 -14.79 17.06 35.01
C GLU A 518 -13.35 16.70 34.63
N ALA A 519 -13.01 16.65 33.34
CA ALA A 519 -11.69 16.25 32.88
C ALA A 519 -10.63 17.37 32.99
N ASP A 520 -9.37 16.99 33.15
CA ASP A 520 -8.20 17.87 33.01
C ASP A 520 -7.72 17.91 31.55
N LEU A 521 -7.92 16.81 30.82
CA LEU A 521 -7.55 16.63 29.42
C LEU A 521 -8.63 15.82 28.68
N VAL A 522 -8.91 16.21 27.43
CA VAL A 522 -9.80 15.46 26.54
C VAL A 522 -9.00 14.83 25.41
N ILE A 523 -9.22 13.54 25.17
CA ILE A 523 -8.70 12.80 24.02
C ILE A 523 -9.88 12.44 23.12
N LEU A 524 -9.85 12.91 21.88
CA LEU A 524 -10.86 12.63 20.85
C LEU A 524 -10.30 11.65 19.85
N THR A 525 -10.94 10.50 19.69
CA THR A 525 -10.69 9.62 18.54
C THR A 525 -11.54 10.07 17.37
N LEU A 526 -10.90 10.36 16.24
CA LEU A 526 -11.48 11.06 15.10
C LEU A 526 -11.23 10.27 13.81
N GLY A 527 -12.00 10.58 12.77
CA GLY A 527 -11.90 9.94 11.48
C GLY A 527 -12.97 8.87 11.27
N GLY A 528 -12.62 7.83 10.51
CA GLY A 528 -13.58 6.87 9.98
C GLY A 528 -13.16 5.42 10.18
N LYS A 529 -13.73 4.51 9.38
CA LYS A 529 -13.29 3.11 9.31
C LYS A 529 -12.72 2.83 7.91
N HIS A 530 -11.46 2.43 7.87
CA HIS A 530 -10.77 2.03 6.65
C HIS A 530 -10.94 0.52 6.42
N GLY A 531 -11.50 0.10 5.29
CA GLY A 531 -11.78 -1.32 5.03
C GLY A 531 -12.37 -1.64 3.65
N THR A 532 -12.78 -2.89 3.42
CA THR A 532 -13.17 -3.42 2.08
C THR A 532 -14.63 -3.87 1.98
N CYS A 533 -15.55 -3.16 2.63
CA CYS A 533 -16.98 -3.53 2.65
C CYS A 533 -17.93 -2.40 3.10
N SER A 534 -19.23 -2.68 3.11
CA SER A 534 -20.34 -1.77 3.50
C SER A 534 -20.24 -1.11 4.88
N MET A 535 -19.38 -1.58 5.77
CA MET A 535 -19.15 -0.99 7.10
C MET A 535 -18.08 0.11 7.10
N SER A 536 -17.36 0.25 5.99
CA SER A 536 -16.23 1.16 5.88
C SER A 536 -16.71 2.53 5.41
N SER A 537 -16.03 3.59 5.85
CA SER A 537 -16.23 4.95 5.35
C SER A 537 -15.23 5.33 4.26
N MET A 538 -14.21 4.49 4.06
CA MET A 538 -13.18 4.60 3.02
C MET A 538 -12.53 3.24 2.81
N GLY A 539 -11.97 3.03 1.61
CA GLY A 539 -11.27 1.81 1.21
C GLY A 539 -11.69 1.35 -0.18
N GLU A 540 -11.43 0.10 -0.54
CA GLU A 540 -11.77 -0.41 -1.87
C GLU A 540 -13.24 -0.25 -2.22
N GLY A 541 -13.56 0.40 -3.34
CA GLY A 541 -14.93 0.66 -3.78
C GLY A 541 -15.73 1.58 -2.86
N VAL A 542 -15.11 2.18 -1.84
CA VAL A 542 -15.71 3.10 -0.88
C VAL A 542 -15.06 4.48 -1.05
N ASP A 543 -15.41 5.13 -2.15
CA ASP A 543 -14.89 6.45 -2.52
C ASP A 543 -15.70 7.57 -1.86
N GLY A 544 -15.07 8.71 -1.57
CA GLY A 544 -15.70 9.80 -0.81
C GLY A 544 -15.74 11.12 -1.58
N SER A 545 -16.87 11.82 -1.57
CA SER A 545 -16.97 13.19 -2.12
C SER A 545 -16.47 14.27 -1.15
N ASN A 546 -16.49 13.98 0.15
CA ASN A 546 -15.93 14.82 1.20
C ASN A 546 -14.65 14.15 1.75
N ILE A 547 -13.60 14.95 1.90
CA ILE A 547 -12.29 14.53 2.44
C ILE A 547 -12.06 15.04 3.88
N ASN A 548 -13.00 15.82 4.42
CA ASN A 548 -12.90 16.35 5.76
C ASN A 548 -13.43 15.37 6.81
N LEU A 549 -13.20 15.68 8.09
CA LEU A 549 -13.86 14.99 9.20
C LEU A 549 -15.38 14.91 8.99
N PRO A 550 -16.02 13.82 9.48
CA PRO A 550 -17.48 13.75 9.52
C PRO A 550 -18.07 14.95 10.27
N LYS A 551 -19.18 15.49 9.76
CA LYS A 551 -19.79 16.70 10.31
C LYS A 551 -20.14 16.58 11.80
N GLY A 552 -20.59 15.41 12.25
CA GLY A 552 -20.88 15.16 13.66
C GLY A 552 -19.63 15.32 14.54
N GLN A 553 -18.46 14.89 14.07
CA GLN A 553 -17.20 15.03 14.80
C GLN A 553 -16.77 16.50 14.89
N ASP A 554 -16.84 17.24 13.77
CA ASP A 554 -16.57 18.67 13.75
C ASP A 554 -17.52 19.44 14.69
N GLU A 555 -18.82 19.15 14.65
CA GLU A 555 -19.78 19.83 15.53
C GLU A 555 -19.53 19.51 17.00
N PHE A 556 -19.16 18.27 17.33
CA PHE A 556 -18.76 17.91 18.68
C PHE A 556 -17.53 18.69 19.15
N ILE A 557 -16.47 18.80 18.33
CA ILE A 557 -15.26 19.56 18.67
C ILE A 557 -15.62 21.02 19.01
N LYS A 558 -16.50 21.66 18.23
CA LYS A 558 -16.93 23.05 18.52
C LYS A 558 -17.62 23.19 19.86
N ARG A 559 -18.51 22.25 20.22
CA ARG A 559 -19.23 22.29 21.50
C ARG A 559 -18.31 21.97 22.67
N ALA A 560 -17.42 20.98 22.51
CA ALA A 560 -16.41 20.62 23.49
C ALA A 560 -15.46 21.80 23.79
N ALA A 561 -15.09 22.59 22.76
CA ALA A 561 -14.23 23.76 22.92
C ALA A 561 -14.81 24.84 23.87
N ALA A 562 -16.14 24.90 24.04
CA ALA A 562 -16.77 25.85 24.95
C ALA A 562 -16.43 25.62 26.43
N PHE A 563 -15.93 24.42 26.78
CA PHE A 563 -15.50 24.09 28.13
C PHE A 563 -14.06 24.52 28.45
N GLY A 564 -13.29 24.96 27.46
CA GLY A 564 -11.94 25.48 27.64
C GLY A 564 -10.93 24.46 28.20
N LYS A 565 -11.19 23.17 28.02
CA LYS A 565 -10.26 22.09 28.40
C LYS A 565 -9.24 21.86 27.29
N PRO A 566 -7.98 21.51 27.60
CA PRO A 566 -7.03 21.03 26.60
C PRO A 566 -7.60 19.83 25.84
N MET A 567 -7.52 19.85 24.51
CA MET A 567 -8.05 18.77 23.66
C MET A 567 -7.00 18.23 22.69
N VAL A 568 -6.87 16.90 22.63
CA VAL A 568 -6.01 16.19 21.69
C VAL A 568 -6.87 15.33 20.77
N GLY A 569 -6.71 15.48 19.46
CA GLY A 569 -7.30 14.60 18.45
C GLY A 569 -6.33 13.50 18.03
N VAL A 570 -6.81 12.27 17.92
CA VAL A 570 -6.11 11.15 17.31
C VAL A 570 -6.91 10.68 16.10
N HIS A 571 -6.35 10.81 14.91
CA HIS A 571 -7.00 10.41 13.67
C HIS A 571 -6.77 8.93 13.38
N PHE A 572 -7.86 8.23 13.04
CA PHE A 572 -7.84 6.84 12.56
C PHE A 572 -8.55 6.76 11.21
N ASP A 573 -7.80 6.45 10.16
CA ASP A 573 -8.28 6.47 8.77
C ASP A 573 -7.34 5.75 7.78
N GLY A 574 -7.65 5.84 6.49
CA GLY A 574 -6.82 5.39 5.37
C GLY A 574 -6.54 6.50 4.36
N ARG A 575 -6.70 7.78 4.72
CA ARG A 575 -6.45 8.93 3.83
C ARG A 575 -6.31 10.20 4.67
N PRO A 576 -5.48 11.18 4.26
CA PRO A 576 -5.26 12.37 5.07
C PRO A 576 -6.58 13.10 5.33
N ILE A 577 -6.90 13.24 6.61
CA ILE A 577 -8.09 13.97 7.05
C ILE A 577 -7.79 15.47 7.09
N SER A 578 -8.77 16.26 6.66
CA SER A 578 -8.77 17.73 6.82
C SER A 578 -9.90 18.17 7.74
N SER A 579 -9.67 19.20 8.57
CA SER A 579 -10.74 19.89 9.29
C SER A 579 -10.26 21.25 9.78
N ASP A 580 -10.96 22.31 9.36
CA ASP A 580 -10.74 23.66 9.90
C ASP A 580 -11.10 23.74 11.39
N ILE A 581 -12.04 22.90 11.83
CA ILE A 581 -12.52 22.88 13.20
C ILE A 581 -11.49 22.22 14.11
N ALA A 582 -10.95 21.07 13.70
CA ALA A 582 -9.87 20.41 14.43
C ALA A 582 -8.65 21.33 14.56
N ASP A 583 -8.20 21.91 13.44
CA ASP A 583 -7.05 22.82 13.42
C ASP A 583 -7.26 24.08 14.27
N LYS A 584 -8.50 24.57 14.38
CA LYS A 584 -8.81 25.74 15.19
C LYS A 584 -8.88 25.44 16.68
N TYR A 585 -9.50 24.33 17.07
CA TYR A 585 -9.92 24.10 18.46
C TYR A 585 -9.11 23.03 19.20
N LEU A 586 -8.42 22.13 18.52
CA LEU A 586 -7.59 21.12 19.18
C LEU A 586 -6.20 21.67 19.48
N ASP A 587 -5.65 21.34 20.65
CA ASP A 587 -4.30 21.75 21.07
C ASP A 587 -3.22 20.81 20.54
N GLY A 588 -3.59 19.54 20.27
CA GLY A 588 -2.73 18.54 19.65
C GLY A 588 -3.49 17.69 18.64
N ILE A 589 -2.84 17.32 17.55
CA ILE A 589 -3.39 16.42 16.53
C ILE A 589 -2.32 15.39 16.18
N LEU A 590 -2.63 14.12 16.41
CA LEU A 590 -1.82 12.97 16.06
C LEU A 590 -2.50 12.19 14.95
N GLU A 591 -1.82 12.04 13.82
CA GLU A 591 -2.25 11.19 12.72
C GLU A 591 -1.76 9.76 12.97
N ALA A 592 -2.69 8.82 13.15
CA ALA A 592 -2.39 7.42 13.45
C ALA A 592 -2.76 6.46 12.30
N TRP A 593 -3.42 6.94 11.23
CA TRP A 593 -3.82 6.12 10.09
C TRP A 593 -4.61 4.88 10.54
N SER A 594 -4.29 3.70 9.99
CA SER A 594 -4.75 2.40 10.46
C SER A 594 -3.55 1.62 11.04
N PRO A 595 -3.29 1.69 12.36
CA PRO A 595 -2.03 1.23 12.96
C PRO A 595 -1.99 -0.26 13.35
N ALA A 596 -3.05 -1.02 13.04
CA ALA A 596 -3.18 -2.46 13.27
C ALA A 596 -3.02 -2.88 14.76
N GLU A 597 -2.49 -4.09 14.99
CA GLU A 597 -2.60 -4.79 16.28
C GLU A 597 -1.78 -4.21 17.43
N THR A 598 -0.70 -3.48 17.12
CA THR A 598 0.13 -2.78 18.11
C THR A 598 -0.20 -1.29 18.19
N GLY A 599 -1.26 -0.85 17.51
CA GLY A 599 -1.59 0.55 17.34
C GLY A 599 -1.95 1.28 18.63
N ALA A 600 -2.70 0.65 19.53
CA ALA A 600 -3.00 1.24 20.84
C ALA A 600 -1.72 1.51 21.65
N GLU A 601 -0.80 0.53 21.70
CA GLU A 601 0.49 0.67 22.38
C GLU A 601 1.33 1.80 21.77
N ALA A 602 1.40 1.88 20.44
CA ALA A 602 2.11 2.94 19.74
C ALA A 602 1.53 4.32 20.06
N VAL A 603 0.21 4.49 19.92
CA VAL A 603 -0.48 5.76 20.18
C VAL A 603 -0.30 6.20 21.64
N VAL A 604 -0.54 5.30 22.61
CA VAL A 604 -0.38 5.64 24.04
C VAL A 604 1.07 5.99 24.35
N SER A 605 2.05 5.29 23.77
CA SER A 605 3.47 5.63 23.98
C SER A 605 3.82 7.04 23.50
N VAL A 606 3.21 7.52 22.40
CA VAL A 606 3.35 8.91 21.94
C VAL A 606 2.64 9.88 22.86
N LEU A 607 1.39 9.59 23.24
CA LEU A 607 0.60 10.46 24.12
C LEU A 607 1.34 10.69 25.45
N LEU A 608 1.97 9.66 26.01
CA LEU A 608 2.73 9.74 27.26
C LEU A 608 4.17 10.24 27.09
N GLY A 609 4.65 10.37 25.85
CA GLY A 609 6.03 10.75 25.56
C GLY A 609 7.07 9.69 25.91
N GLU A 610 6.64 8.41 26.05
CA GLU A 610 7.52 7.24 26.08
C GLU A 610 8.21 7.05 24.73
N TYR A 611 7.52 7.39 23.65
CA TYR A 611 8.05 7.49 22.30
C TYR A 611 7.88 8.91 21.76
N ASN A 612 8.91 9.43 21.10
CA ASN A 612 8.87 10.72 20.42
C ASN A 612 8.50 10.51 18.95
N PRO A 613 7.33 10.98 18.47
CA PRO A 613 6.91 10.75 17.10
C PRO A 613 7.88 11.42 16.11
N GLY A 614 8.19 10.69 15.04
CA GLY A 614 9.03 11.16 13.93
C GLY A 614 8.49 10.81 12.56
N GLY A 615 7.26 10.30 12.46
CA GLY A 615 6.59 10.09 11.17
C GLY A 615 6.39 11.41 10.43
N LYS A 616 6.36 11.34 9.10
CA LYS A 616 6.17 12.49 8.20
C LYS A 616 5.02 12.22 7.23
N MET A 617 4.25 13.24 6.85
CA MET A 617 3.16 13.08 5.90
C MET A 617 3.66 12.58 4.53
N PRO A 618 3.23 11.40 4.06
CA PRO A 618 3.63 10.87 2.75
C PRO A 618 2.77 11.44 1.60
N VAL A 619 1.81 12.30 1.94
CA VAL A 619 0.83 12.93 1.06
C VAL A 619 0.60 14.36 1.51
N THR A 620 0.24 15.23 0.57
CA THR A 620 -0.19 16.59 0.84
C THR A 620 -1.67 16.60 1.24
N THR A 621 -2.02 17.31 2.31
CA THR A 621 -3.40 17.42 2.80
C THR A 621 -4.08 18.66 2.23
N ALA A 622 -5.11 18.47 1.42
CA ALA A 622 -5.98 19.53 0.91
C ALA A 622 -6.90 20.08 2.00
N TYR A 623 -7.29 21.36 1.92
CA TYR A 623 -8.34 21.94 2.77
C TYR A 623 -9.73 21.41 2.42
N HIS A 624 -9.98 21.20 1.13
CA HIS A 624 -11.28 20.83 0.59
C HIS A 624 -11.12 20.01 -0.69
N ALA A 625 -12.07 19.14 -1.02
CA ALA A 625 -12.03 18.30 -2.22
C ALA A 625 -11.95 19.11 -3.52
N GLY A 626 -12.45 20.35 -3.53
CA GLY A 626 -12.36 21.28 -4.66
C GLY A 626 -10.96 21.86 -4.92
N GLN A 627 -10.01 21.69 -3.99
CA GLN A 627 -8.60 22.05 -4.17
C GLN A 627 -7.82 20.94 -4.91
N ILE A 628 -8.38 19.73 -5.00
CA ILE A 628 -7.70 18.58 -5.59
C ILE A 628 -7.66 18.72 -7.13
N PRO A 629 -6.51 18.45 -7.78
CA PRO A 629 -5.28 17.92 -7.18
C PRO A 629 -4.40 19.01 -6.55
N VAL A 630 -3.80 18.68 -5.40
CA VAL A 630 -2.81 19.49 -4.69
C VAL A 630 -1.73 18.56 -4.14
N TYR A 631 -0.48 18.75 -4.57
CA TYR A 631 0.63 17.83 -4.29
C TYR A 631 1.97 18.55 -4.49
N TYR A 632 3.02 18.21 -3.75
CA TYR A 632 4.21 19.07 -3.65
C TYR A 632 5.08 19.17 -4.92
N ASN A 633 5.16 18.10 -5.71
CA ASN A 633 5.96 18.03 -6.94
C ASN A 633 5.13 18.39 -8.19
N HIS A 634 4.31 19.44 -8.08
CA HIS A 634 3.55 20.01 -9.20
C HIS A 634 4.46 20.81 -10.15
N GLN A 635 3.96 21.11 -11.35
CA GLN A 635 4.65 21.98 -12.31
C GLN A 635 4.53 23.47 -11.91
N TYR A 636 5.36 24.35 -12.48
CA TYR A 636 5.15 25.80 -12.37
C TYR A 636 3.77 26.20 -12.89
N ASN A 637 3.22 27.28 -12.32
CA ASN A 637 1.87 27.78 -12.61
C ASN A 637 0.76 26.78 -12.24
N SER A 638 1.05 25.86 -11.34
CA SER A 638 0.09 24.93 -10.73
C SER A 638 0.13 25.08 -9.21
N CYS A 639 -0.95 24.70 -8.54
CA CYS A 639 -1.10 24.76 -7.09
C CYS A 639 -0.64 26.14 -6.53
N TRP A 640 0.36 26.16 -5.63
CA TRP A 640 0.80 27.40 -4.97
C TRP A 640 2.05 28.06 -5.59
N ASP A 641 2.75 27.45 -6.55
CA ASP A 641 3.86 28.11 -7.28
C ASP A 641 3.40 28.75 -8.60
N GLN A 642 2.53 29.75 -8.46
CA GLN A 642 2.09 30.58 -9.59
C GLN A 642 3.09 31.72 -9.86
N VAL A 643 4.08 31.46 -10.71
CA VAL A 643 5.14 32.43 -11.04
C VAL A 643 4.74 33.25 -12.27
N GLY A 644 4.51 34.56 -12.07
CA GLY A 644 4.13 35.48 -13.15
C GLY A 644 2.64 35.44 -13.54
N SER A 645 1.78 34.93 -12.66
CA SER A 645 0.33 34.79 -12.88
C SER A 645 -0.37 36.10 -13.28
N ILE A 646 -1.35 35.98 -14.18
CA ILE A 646 -2.25 37.05 -14.65
C ILE A 646 -3.52 37.13 -13.76
N GLY A 647 -3.62 36.32 -12.70
CA GLY A 647 -4.80 36.18 -11.84
C GLY A 647 -4.52 36.36 -10.34
N PHE A 648 -5.48 35.96 -9.50
CA PHE A 648 -5.35 36.01 -8.03
C PHE A 648 -4.45 34.87 -7.51
N ALA A 649 -3.68 35.16 -6.46
CA ALA A 649 -2.73 34.21 -5.86
C ALA A 649 -3.39 33.08 -5.05
N ASN A 650 -4.71 33.14 -4.83
CA ASN A 650 -5.50 32.20 -4.05
C ASN A 650 -6.88 31.98 -4.71
N TYR A 651 -7.62 30.96 -4.28
CA TYR A 651 -9.05 30.85 -4.60
C TYR A 651 -9.82 32.01 -3.96
N VAL A 652 -11.09 32.17 -4.35
CA VAL A 652 -11.97 33.23 -3.82
C VAL A 652 -12.15 33.12 -2.30
N ASP A 653 -12.08 31.91 -1.77
CA ASP A 653 -12.50 31.52 -0.43
C ASP A 653 -11.44 30.75 0.38
N LEU A 654 -10.33 30.30 -0.24
CA LEU A 654 -9.25 29.58 0.45
C LEU A 654 -7.88 29.75 -0.25
N PRO A 655 -6.75 29.52 0.45
CA PRO A 655 -5.43 29.66 -0.16
C PRO A 655 -5.13 28.56 -1.18
N HIS A 656 -4.22 28.80 -2.13
CA HIS A 656 -3.72 27.72 -3.00
C HIS A 656 -2.82 26.72 -2.26
N THR A 657 -2.22 27.12 -1.14
CA THR A 657 -1.36 26.26 -0.31
C THR A 657 -2.16 25.15 0.36
N PRO A 658 -1.54 23.99 0.64
CA PRO A 658 -2.19 22.90 1.33
C PRO A 658 -2.30 23.18 2.83
N ARG A 659 -3.11 22.39 3.55
CA ARG A 659 -3.17 22.42 5.01
C ARG A 659 -1.88 21.88 5.62
N TYR A 660 -1.45 20.71 5.14
CA TYR A 660 -0.18 20.08 5.50
C TYR A 660 0.54 19.70 4.21
N CYS A 661 1.81 20.06 4.09
CA CYS A 661 2.62 19.70 2.93
C CYS A 661 3.18 18.28 3.06
N PHE A 662 3.54 17.67 1.93
CA PHE A 662 4.37 16.47 1.90
C PHE A 662 5.61 16.62 2.80
N GLY A 663 5.93 15.58 3.56
CA GLY A 663 7.04 15.52 4.49
C GLY A 663 6.81 16.25 5.82
N HIS A 664 5.64 16.85 6.07
CA HIS A 664 5.36 17.54 7.35
C HIS A 664 5.24 16.56 8.51
N GLY A 665 5.79 16.90 9.68
CA GLY A 665 5.64 16.12 10.89
C GLY A 665 6.49 16.69 12.03
N LEU A 666 5.85 16.98 13.15
CA LEU A 666 6.49 17.57 14.34
C LEU A 666 7.13 16.48 15.22
N SER A 667 7.95 16.92 16.16
CA SER A 667 8.60 16.09 17.17
C SER A 667 8.51 16.77 18.54
N TYR A 668 8.68 16.01 19.61
CA TYR A 668 8.89 16.53 20.97
C TYR A 668 10.31 17.07 21.19
N THR A 669 11.19 16.93 20.20
CA THR A 669 12.52 17.55 20.19
C THR A 669 12.70 18.44 18.96
N GLN A 670 13.86 19.08 18.84
CA GLN A 670 14.20 19.97 17.73
C GLN A 670 15.51 19.53 17.09
N PHE A 671 15.56 19.64 15.76
CA PHE A 671 16.74 19.28 14.97
C PHE A 671 17.29 20.50 14.23
N SER A 672 18.62 20.66 14.30
CA SER A 672 19.35 21.66 13.52
C SER A 672 20.11 20.98 12.38
N TYR A 673 20.20 21.66 11.24
CA TYR A 673 20.84 21.18 10.03
C TYR A 673 22.00 22.12 9.71
N SER A 674 23.17 21.57 9.40
CA SER A 674 24.36 22.37 9.07
C SER A 674 25.29 21.66 8.09
N ASP A 675 26.32 22.37 7.63
CA ASP A 675 27.44 21.82 6.85
C ASP A 675 27.05 21.04 5.58
N LEU A 676 26.08 21.54 4.83
CA LEU A 676 25.73 20.98 3.51
C LEU A 676 26.95 21.03 2.58
N LYS A 677 27.42 19.86 2.14
CA LYS A 677 28.60 19.70 1.29
C LYS A 677 28.32 18.79 0.10
N LEU A 678 28.77 19.22 -1.06
CA LEU A 678 28.72 18.45 -2.29
C LEU A 678 30.14 18.00 -2.66
N SER A 679 30.32 16.72 -2.98
CA SER A 679 31.60 16.15 -3.41
C SER A 679 32.16 16.77 -4.70
N LYS A 680 31.27 17.24 -5.59
CA LYS A 680 31.58 17.91 -6.85
C LYS A 680 30.58 19.04 -7.12
N LYS A 681 31.01 20.08 -7.82
CA LYS A 681 30.12 21.15 -8.34
C LYS A 681 29.69 20.95 -9.78
N GLU A 682 30.41 20.10 -10.50
CA GLU A 682 30.14 19.75 -11.88
C GLU A 682 30.27 18.24 -12.04
N ILE A 683 29.28 17.63 -12.70
CA ILE A 683 29.26 16.20 -12.98
C ILE A 683 28.85 15.92 -14.43
N GLY A 684 29.19 14.75 -14.94
CA GLY A 684 28.64 14.21 -16.20
C GLY A 684 27.23 13.63 -16.01
N PRO A 685 26.45 13.43 -17.08
CA PRO A 685 25.07 12.96 -17.02
C PRO A 685 24.89 11.53 -16.46
N PHE A 686 25.96 10.75 -16.39
CA PHE A 686 25.95 9.37 -15.86
C PHE A 686 26.85 9.20 -14.63
N GLU A 687 27.33 10.31 -14.04
CA GLU A 687 28.10 10.27 -12.81
C GLU A 687 27.21 10.30 -11.56
N THR A 688 27.81 9.92 -10.43
CA THR A 688 27.20 10.04 -9.10
C THR A 688 27.81 11.22 -8.36
N ILE A 689 26.98 11.97 -7.64
CA ILE A 689 27.38 13.01 -6.69
C ILE A 689 27.01 12.57 -5.28
N GLU A 690 27.96 12.74 -4.37
CA GLU A 690 27.74 12.58 -2.93
C GLU A 690 27.37 13.94 -2.31
N ILE A 691 26.25 13.99 -1.58
CA ILE A 691 25.71 15.15 -0.87
C ILE A 691 25.67 14.81 0.62
N ARG A 692 26.36 15.59 1.46
CA ARG A 692 26.44 15.36 2.91
C ARG A 692 25.82 16.50 3.69
N VAL A 693 25.19 16.18 4.81
CA VAL A 693 24.60 17.15 5.74
C VAL A 693 24.75 16.68 7.17
N ASP A 694 25.07 17.60 8.08
CA ASP A 694 25.08 17.33 9.51
C ASP A 694 23.71 17.65 10.11
N VAL A 695 23.19 16.71 10.91
CA VAL A 695 21.94 16.86 11.65
C VAL A 695 22.20 16.62 13.12
N GLU A 696 21.76 17.55 13.96
CA GLU A 696 21.96 17.52 15.41
C GLU A 696 20.63 17.67 16.14
N ASN A 697 20.39 16.80 17.12
CA ASN A 697 19.28 16.95 18.05
C ASN A 697 19.64 18.01 19.10
N VAL A 698 19.06 19.20 18.97
CA VAL A 698 19.33 20.36 19.84
C VAL A 698 18.31 20.51 20.96
N GLY A 699 17.35 19.59 21.06
CA GLY A 699 16.37 19.55 22.14
C GLY A 699 16.80 18.66 23.32
N SER A 700 15.83 18.27 24.14
CA SER A 700 16.05 17.58 25.41
C SER A 700 15.57 16.13 25.45
N ARG A 701 15.06 15.62 24.33
CA ARG A 701 14.53 14.25 24.22
C ARG A 701 15.17 13.53 23.05
N VAL A 702 15.36 12.22 23.18
CA VAL A 702 15.66 11.37 22.02
C VAL A 702 14.55 11.55 20.98
N GLY A 703 14.90 11.51 19.70
CA GLY A 703 13.91 11.66 18.65
C GLY A 703 14.42 11.22 17.30
N ASP A 704 13.46 10.88 16.45
CA ASP A 704 13.69 10.56 15.06
C ASP A 704 13.52 11.81 14.19
N GLU A 705 14.41 11.96 13.22
CA GLU A 705 14.29 12.91 12.12
C GLU A 705 14.35 12.16 10.78
N VAL A 706 13.53 12.59 9.84
CA VAL A 706 13.59 12.13 8.45
C VAL A 706 14.19 13.26 7.61
N VAL A 707 15.50 13.14 7.36
CA VAL A 707 16.27 14.07 6.54
C VAL A 707 15.84 13.90 5.09
N GLN A 708 15.24 14.93 4.50
CA GLN A 708 14.70 14.88 3.14
C GLN A 708 15.56 15.71 2.19
N LEU A 709 16.04 15.08 1.12
CA LEU A 709 16.79 15.72 0.03
C LEU A 709 15.86 15.90 -1.16
N TYR A 710 15.70 17.14 -1.61
CA TYR A 710 15.01 17.50 -2.83
C TYR A 710 15.97 18.03 -3.87
N LEU A 711 15.70 17.72 -5.14
CA LEU A 711 16.37 18.30 -6.29
C LEU A 711 15.38 19.08 -7.14
N ARG A 712 15.87 20.16 -7.73
CA ARG A 712 15.12 20.97 -8.67
C ARG A 712 15.99 21.27 -9.88
N ASP A 713 15.54 20.81 -11.03
CA ASP A 713 16.08 21.22 -12.32
C ASP A 713 15.62 22.65 -12.62
N LEU A 714 16.54 23.62 -12.63
CA LEU A 714 16.17 25.03 -12.72
C LEU A 714 15.58 25.41 -14.08
N TYR A 715 16.10 24.79 -15.14
CA TYR A 715 15.69 25.06 -16.51
C TYR A 715 15.87 23.80 -17.35
N ALA A 716 14.77 23.35 -17.96
CA ALA A 716 14.76 22.17 -18.81
C ALA A 716 14.05 22.46 -20.14
N SER A 717 14.33 21.64 -21.15
CA SER A 717 13.66 21.65 -22.45
C SER A 717 12.19 21.26 -22.40
N MET A 718 11.75 20.61 -21.31
CA MET A 718 10.36 20.29 -21.00
C MET A 718 9.97 20.88 -19.65
N ALA A 719 8.67 21.12 -19.42
CA ALA A 719 8.19 21.56 -18.11
C ALA A 719 8.42 20.47 -17.06
N ARG A 720 9.09 20.82 -15.97
CA ARG A 720 9.45 19.92 -14.87
C ARG A 720 8.76 20.29 -13.56
N PRO A 721 8.69 19.35 -12.59
CA PRO A 721 8.24 19.66 -11.23
C PRO A 721 9.04 20.81 -10.60
N VAL A 722 8.38 21.60 -9.76
CA VAL A 722 9.04 22.70 -9.03
C VAL A 722 10.10 22.21 -8.04
N LYS A 723 9.99 20.94 -7.63
CA LYS A 723 10.98 20.14 -6.90
C LYS A 723 10.58 18.67 -6.92
N GLU A 724 11.54 17.80 -6.68
CA GLU A 724 11.37 16.34 -6.61
C GLU A 724 12.15 15.79 -5.42
N LEU A 725 11.54 14.92 -4.62
CA LEU A 725 12.24 14.17 -3.59
C LEU A 725 13.28 13.29 -4.28
N ALA A 726 14.55 13.49 -3.94
CA ALA A 726 15.63 12.72 -4.48
C ALA A 726 16.07 11.60 -3.54
N GLY A 727 15.98 11.79 -2.23
CA GLY A 727 16.31 10.76 -1.26
C GLY A 727 15.92 11.18 0.14
N PHE A 728 15.92 10.22 1.05
CA PHE A 728 15.60 10.47 2.46
C PHE A 728 16.34 9.49 3.37
N LYS A 729 16.53 9.87 4.63
CA LYS A 729 17.02 8.95 5.66
C LYS A 729 16.37 9.27 7.01
N ARG A 730 15.71 8.27 7.61
CA ARG A 730 15.36 8.29 9.02
C ARG A 730 16.60 8.05 9.88
N ILE A 731 16.80 8.89 10.89
CA ILE A 731 17.86 8.75 11.90
C ILE A 731 17.27 9.01 13.29
N THR A 732 17.70 8.23 14.27
CA THR A 732 17.44 8.46 15.69
C THR A 732 18.64 9.14 16.32
N LEU A 733 18.40 10.22 17.06
CA LEU A 733 19.45 11.00 17.72
C LEU A 733 19.14 11.22 19.21
N GLU A 734 20.12 10.94 20.06
CA GLU A 734 20.10 11.35 21.48
C GLU A 734 20.22 12.88 21.62
N PRO A 735 19.78 13.48 22.75
CA PRO A 735 19.98 14.91 23.00
C PRO A 735 21.45 15.34 22.88
N GLY A 736 21.73 16.32 22.02
CA GLY A 736 23.07 16.81 21.70
C GLY A 736 23.88 15.92 20.75
N GLU A 737 23.33 14.80 20.29
CA GLU A 737 23.99 13.96 19.28
C GLU A 737 23.91 14.62 17.90
N LYS A 738 25.03 14.56 17.18
CA LYS A 738 25.18 14.98 15.79
C LYS A 738 25.57 13.79 14.92
N GLN A 739 24.89 13.62 13.79
CA GLN A 739 25.24 12.63 12.78
C GLN A 739 25.31 13.29 11.39
N THR A 740 26.22 12.79 10.56
CA THR A 740 26.32 13.16 9.16
C THR A 740 25.54 12.17 8.31
N VAL A 741 24.57 12.66 7.55
CA VAL A 741 23.81 11.89 6.55
C VAL A 741 24.42 12.11 5.18
N ILE A 742 24.62 11.02 4.44
CA ILE A 742 25.21 11.00 3.10
C ILE A 742 24.18 10.47 2.11
N PHE A 743 23.97 11.23 1.03
CA PHE A 743 23.18 10.82 -0.13
C PHE A 743 24.10 10.59 -1.34
N GLU A 744 24.01 9.42 -1.96
CA GLU A 744 24.62 9.13 -3.25
C GLU A 744 23.57 9.24 -4.36
N VAL A 745 23.64 10.34 -5.11
CA VAL A 745 22.68 10.66 -6.16
C VAL A 745 23.31 10.39 -7.53
N LYS A 746 22.74 9.47 -8.30
CA LYS A 746 23.06 9.34 -9.73
C LYS A 746 22.42 10.50 -10.49
N ALA A 747 23.16 11.18 -11.37
CA ALA A 747 22.59 12.23 -12.23
C ALA A 747 21.42 11.70 -13.07
N SER A 748 21.49 10.43 -13.49
CA SER A 748 20.42 9.73 -14.20
C SER A 748 19.11 9.65 -13.42
N GLN A 749 19.11 9.84 -12.10
CA GLN A 749 17.87 9.91 -11.33
C GLN A 749 16.97 11.08 -11.74
N MET A 750 17.58 12.18 -12.19
CA MET A 750 16.87 13.35 -12.67
C MET A 750 16.54 13.26 -14.17
N ALA A 751 16.74 12.10 -14.80
CA ALA A 751 16.36 11.93 -16.19
C ALA A 751 14.84 12.09 -16.37
N PHE A 752 14.45 12.81 -17.41
CA PHE A 752 13.08 13.00 -17.85
C PHE A 752 12.99 12.63 -19.33
N LEU A 753 11.79 12.36 -19.83
CA LEU A 753 11.59 12.11 -21.24
C LEU A 753 11.72 13.44 -21.99
N ASP A 754 12.35 13.47 -23.15
CA ASP A 754 12.41 14.68 -23.98
C ASP A 754 11.20 14.80 -24.93
N MET A 755 11.23 15.74 -25.87
CA MET A 755 10.16 15.93 -26.87
C MET A 755 9.96 14.74 -27.81
N ASN A 756 10.94 13.85 -27.92
CA ASN A 756 10.91 12.64 -28.73
C ASN A 756 10.61 11.38 -27.90
N MET A 757 10.24 11.54 -26.62
CA MET A 757 10.03 10.44 -25.66
C MET A 757 11.29 9.60 -25.43
N GLN A 758 12.46 10.23 -25.39
CA GLN A 758 13.72 9.57 -25.02
C GLN A 758 14.17 10.02 -23.64
N TRP A 759 14.60 9.09 -22.78
CA TRP A 759 15.14 9.45 -21.46
C TRP A 759 16.41 10.26 -21.60
N LYS A 760 16.42 11.43 -20.98
CA LYS A 760 17.48 12.42 -21.08
C LYS A 760 17.85 12.98 -19.71
N VAL A 761 19.14 13.01 -19.41
CA VAL A 761 19.71 13.90 -18.40
C VAL A 761 20.20 15.14 -19.13
N GLU A 762 19.57 16.28 -18.87
CA GLU A 762 19.90 17.51 -19.57
C GLU A 762 20.99 18.30 -18.84
N LYS A 763 21.88 18.93 -19.61
CA LYS A 763 22.85 19.87 -19.06
C LYS A 763 22.10 21.02 -18.40
N GLY A 764 22.48 21.36 -17.19
CA GLY A 764 21.68 22.29 -16.41
C GLY A 764 22.19 22.46 -15.01
N THR A 765 21.67 23.47 -14.33
CA THR A 765 21.93 23.69 -12.91
C THR A 765 20.81 23.03 -12.12
N PHE A 766 21.19 22.21 -11.15
CA PHE A 766 20.29 21.54 -10.24
C PHE A 766 20.46 22.13 -8.85
N LEU A 767 19.38 22.68 -8.31
CA LEU A 767 19.33 23.14 -6.94
C LEU A 767 19.17 21.92 -6.01
N VAL A 768 20.02 21.87 -4.99
CA VAL A 768 20.00 20.91 -3.89
C VAL A 768 19.32 21.58 -2.70
N GLU A 769 18.24 20.98 -2.22
CA GLU A 769 17.48 21.49 -1.07
C GLU A 769 17.37 20.38 -0.02
N VAL A 770 17.84 20.63 1.20
CA VAL A 770 17.73 19.69 2.33
C VAL A 770 16.84 20.29 3.40
N GLY A 771 15.85 19.51 3.85
CA GLY A 771 14.85 19.98 4.80
C GLY A 771 14.23 18.88 5.66
N SER A 772 13.35 19.31 6.57
CA SER A 772 12.54 18.43 7.43
C SER A 772 11.13 18.19 6.84
N SER A 773 10.78 18.88 5.75
CA SER A 773 9.61 18.66 4.89
C SER A 773 9.83 19.33 3.51
N SER A 774 8.86 19.18 2.59
CA SER A 774 8.93 19.82 1.27
C SER A 774 8.92 21.35 1.30
N GLN A 775 8.41 21.95 2.37
CA GLN A 775 8.35 23.40 2.58
C GLN A 775 9.37 23.89 3.62
N ASP A 776 9.74 23.04 4.59
CA ASP A 776 10.70 23.37 5.64
C ASP A 776 12.14 23.05 5.21
N ILE A 777 12.61 23.79 4.19
CA ILE A 777 13.96 23.68 3.63
C ILE A 777 14.94 24.46 4.50
N ARG A 778 15.94 23.76 5.04
CA ARG A 778 16.92 24.29 5.99
C ARG A 778 18.21 24.72 5.33
N LEU A 779 18.66 23.97 4.31
CA LEU A 779 19.92 24.21 3.61
C LEU A 779 19.71 24.12 2.09
N LYS A 780 20.48 24.91 1.35
CA LYS A 780 20.47 24.93 -0.11
C LYS A 780 21.88 25.00 -0.65
N ASP A 781 22.11 24.34 -1.77
CA ASP A 781 23.31 24.45 -2.58
C ASP A 781 22.96 24.11 -4.04
N GLU A 782 23.92 24.10 -4.95
CA GLU A 782 23.71 23.71 -6.34
C GLU A 782 24.91 22.98 -6.93
N TYR A 783 24.63 22.20 -7.97
CA TYR A 783 25.62 21.62 -8.88
C TYR A 783 25.14 21.73 -10.33
N LYS A 784 26.04 21.45 -11.26
CA LYS A 784 25.76 21.49 -12.69
C LYS A 784 26.04 20.15 -13.37
N VAL A 785 25.10 19.70 -14.20
CA VAL A 785 25.36 18.68 -15.21
C VAL A 785 25.96 19.37 -16.45
N THR A 786 27.13 18.91 -16.87
CA THR A 786 27.97 19.64 -17.84
C THR A 786 27.56 19.45 -19.30
N GLU A 787 26.91 18.34 -19.62
CA GLU A 787 26.49 17.95 -20.97
C GLU A 787 25.22 17.10 -20.95
N ASP A 788 24.51 17.06 -22.08
CA ASP A 788 23.32 16.23 -22.23
C ASP A 788 23.72 14.76 -22.38
N GLY A 789 22.95 13.85 -21.79
CA GLY A 789 23.11 12.41 -21.98
C GLY A 789 21.76 11.73 -22.17
N TRP A 790 21.72 10.71 -23.04
CA TRP A 790 20.56 9.85 -23.26
C TRP A 790 20.87 8.44 -22.77
N LEU A 791 19.87 7.80 -22.19
CA LEU A 791 19.98 6.47 -21.60
C LEU A 791 18.73 5.64 -21.89
N GLU A 792 18.84 4.34 -21.70
CA GLU A 792 17.67 3.48 -21.61
C GLU A 792 16.99 3.68 -20.25
N GLY A 793 15.66 3.52 -20.21
CA GLY A 793 14.91 3.71 -18.97
C GLY A 793 15.36 2.76 -17.85
N THR A 794 15.86 1.58 -18.22
CA THR A 794 16.40 0.55 -17.31
C THR A 794 17.69 0.96 -16.60
N ASP A 795 18.43 1.96 -17.12
CA ASP A 795 19.68 2.46 -16.53
C ASP A 795 19.47 3.70 -15.64
N ARG A 796 18.22 4.14 -15.48
CA ARG A 796 17.85 5.32 -14.71
C ARG A 796 18.01 5.09 -13.21
N GLY A 797 18.33 6.16 -12.46
CA GLY A 797 18.19 6.15 -11.00
C GLY A 797 16.74 6.43 -10.57
N PHE A 798 16.31 5.92 -9.43
CA PHE A 798 14.93 6.11 -8.95
C PHE A 798 14.86 6.98 -7.69
N TYR A 799 15.78 6.72 -6.77
CA TYR A 799 15.99 7.44 -5.51
C TYR A 799 17.46 7.29 -5.09
N ALA A 800 17.95 8.22 -4.27
CA ALA A 800 19.33 8.23 -3.81
C ALA A 800 19.53 7.17 -2.74
N LYS A 801 20.70 6.52 -2.76
CA LYS A 801 21.12 5.72 -1.59
C LYS A 801 21.47 6.68 -0.47
N ALA A 802 20.95 6.42 0.73
CA ALA A 802 21.15 7.28 1.89
C ALA A 802 21.61 6.47 3.10
N TYR A 803 22.64 6.94 3.79
CA TYR A 803 23.21 6.26 4.95
C TYR A 803 23.87 7.25 5.91
N LYS A 804 24.09 6.83 7.15
CA LYS A 804 24.88 7.60 8.12
C LYS A 804 26.36 7.41 7.78
N GLU A 805 27.19 8.43 7.92
CA GLU A 805 28.63 8.30 7.67
C GLU A 805 29.27 7.17 8.50
N ALA A 806 28.77 6.91 9.71
CA ALA A 806 29.20 5.82 10.57
C ALA A 806 28.95 4.41 9.99
N ASP A 807 28.02 4.26 9.04
CA ASP A 807 27.66 2.97 8.43
C ASP A 807 28.51 2.66 7.18
N ARG A 808 29.42 3.57 6.77
CA ARG A 808 30.31 3.41 5.61
C ARG A 808 31.36 2.34 5.91
N THR A 809 31.02 1.08 5.66
CA THR A 809 31.90 -0.09 5.81
C THR A 809 32.13 -0.83 4.51
#